data_AF-A0A9D4SRD2-F1
#
_entry.id   AF-A0A9D4SRD2-F1
#
_cell.length_a   1.000
_cell.length_b   1.000
_cell.length_c   1.000
_cell.angle_alpha   90.00
_cell.angle_beta   90.00
_cell.angle_gamma   90.00
#
_symmetry.space_group_name_H-M   'P 1'
#
loop_
_entity.id
_entity.type
_entity.pdbx_description
1 polymer ?
#
loop_
_entity_poly.entity_id
_entity_poly.type
_entity_poly.pdbx_seq_one_letter_code
_entity_poly.pdbx_strand_id
1 'polypeptide(L)'
;MLRPIGESRVINYETERKERRGTLEEVTDHPLRTNVVTEQRRQSSTERLRLPTTSWSGPDPLSISEGADPLSAMASEQPDLDVPSSSVAEEGRSRQVVSPRFEPWENKKAGILAKYSTAEKLSIATSFLSGGEKVVVKTQSSVTDKVKNRLEQLDDFEEGSVREMLNLSQQEYTTRIEELHQALRQAWDQDQRVRALKIAIQCSKLLVDTSVVQFYPSKFVLITDILDNFGQLVYQRIHSKAEYLKPGSKVPVPLPADFTPDQVPESAKETCRNWFFKIASVRELIPRFYVETAILRCCSFLTRREYSGVLLRLTGTICGIGDPLVAAYARCYLCRLERPVVQQLLRQQKLDLSTYLTLYCPALDWILQCVAHGASENLLDQVLARCKAQCNSALLLNSIMTAFRPEFVANRALEFVSLMRDCDDASFPKHVLLRTLGLCLVLANPPEDQRRQVLSQAWKAIAKLRSPADYLSCVEVWIEFPCKHFTVREVDALLGALVRQLVPDRAYEQHPQQLARVVERLLQHVTDFGRLCAMEHFLPLLDLLPREGDARVRGCKAVMAAFLAQQKEPTRDPLVLHALMHVGQALHASLNALALEDERRHIGQLLCGFLQRVGFGRDFEQQLAFYVDARAAFSALDPVLVQLVQDVNLLAMRTRQVVKGHHTRKTAAFVRACAAYCFITIPSLSSVQSRLELYLLSGQTAYLNQCLSQGDQTFSYKLYDIFSLLTFSSKTVVLGPFHQLYGAVYDDQKCQSRGWQLLPELPPFVEPEGGTVVQRTSTEPFLVSYASSLLSTLLVVPDHPEHEPLRLLRGLLQVLHERPASTWTSSGGDGRARIFLNALNLLVALGQEHYLYHLDKVDSNDALYGGDPKFRAQLEQLCTSVLDQLLSHLRALGESGHVERQARLALELLQRLVIGANLERRPLFSLAVSLWGLAHRNAALDHRASVRCLEFVKKRASRAGNKGPYAELAIKLQIPSPV
;
A
#
# COMPACT_ATOMS: atom_id res chain seq x y z
N MET A 1 -1.71 -7.10 66.38
CA MET A 1 -2.49 -8.36 66.45
C MET A 1 -3.82 -8.14 65.74
N LEU A 2 -4.01 -8.70 64.55
CA LEU A 2 -5.33 -8.78 63.91
C LEU A 2 -5.79 -10.23 64.00
N ARG A 3 -7.05 -10.45 64.38
CA ARG A 3 -7.69 -11.78 64.45
C ARG A 3 -8.36 -12.08 63.09
N PRO A 4 -8.57 -13.35 62.71
CA PRO A 4 -9.06 -13.72 61.38
C PRO A 4 -10.43 -13.11 61.05
N ILE A 5 -10.60 -12.70 59.80
CA ILE A 5 -11.81 -12.07 59.26
C ILE A 5 -12.08 -12.67 57.87
N GLY A 6 -12.89 -13.74 57.81
CA GLY A 6 -13.04 -14.47 56.56
C GLY A 6 -14.41 -15.10 56.24
N GLU A 7 -15.40 -15.08 57.13
CA GLU A 7 -16.75 -15.58 56.82
C GLU A 7 -17.38 -14.83 55.62
N SER A 8 -17.35 -15.48 54.47
CA SER A 8 -18.23 -15.16 53.35
C SER A 8 -19.65 -15.60 53.73
N ARG A 9 -20.62 -14.74 53.44
CA ARG A 9 -22.03 -15.04 53.72
C ARG A 9 -22.55 -16.01 52.65
N VAL A 10 -23.32 -17.02 53.05
CA VAL A 10 -24.10 -17.85 52.11
C VAL A 10 -25.21 -17.00 51.47
N ILE A 11 -25.20 -16.95 50.14
CA ILE A 11 -26.10 -16.22 49.26
C ILE A 11 -27.00 -17.25 48.58
N ASN A 12 -28.29 -17.24 48.92
CA ASN A 12 -29.25 -18.08 48.23
C ASN A 12 -29.54 -17.49 46.83
N TYR A 13 -28.86 -18.04 45.81
CA TYR A 13 -29.05 -17.64 44.42
C TYR A 13 -30.44 -18.02 43.87
N GLU A 14 -31.14 -19.00 44.44
CA GLU A 14 -32.49 -19.34 43.97
C GLU A 14 -33.50 -18.24 44.30
N THR A 15 -33.49 -17.66 45.51
CA THR A 15 -34.39 -16.55 45.83
C THR A 15 -34.07 -15.32 44.99
N GLU A 16 -32.79 -14.97 44.81
CA GLU A 16 -32.38 -13.91 43.88
C GLU A 16 -32.84 -14.19 42.43
N ARG A 17 -32.75 -15.44 41.94
CA ARG A 17 -33.15 -15.83 40.57
C ARG A 17 -34.68 -15.90 40.40
N LYS A 18 -35.42 -16.27 41.44
CA LYS A 18 -36.89 -16.28 41.48
C LYS A 18 -37.43 -14.84 41.57
N GLU A 19 -36.83 -13.98 42.39
CA GLU A 19 -37.18 -12.54 42.49
C GLU A 19 -36.83 -11.73 41.23
N ARG A 20 -35.71 -12.04 40.56
CA ARG A 20 -35.34 -11.39 39.28
C ARG A 20 -36.19 -11.87 38.10
N ARG A 21 -37.12 -12.81 38.28
CA ARG A 21 -37.98 -13.36 37.22
C ARG A 21 -39.20 -12.47 36.92
N GLY A 22 -38.95 -11.17 36.79
CA GLY A 22 -39.81 -10.29 35.99
C GLY A 22 -39.85 -10.77 34.53
N THR A 23 -40.76 -10.21 33.74
CA THR A 23 -40.96 -10.60 32.34
C THR A 23 -39.66 -10.48 31.53
N LEU A 24 -39.21 -11.61 30.99
CA LEU A 24 -38.14 -11.64 29.99
C LEU A 24 -38.70 -11.12 28.67
N GLU A 25 -38.60 -9.80 28.46
CA GLU A 25 -38.76 -9.21 27.14
C GLU A 25 -37.56 -9.59 26.27
N GLU A 26 -37.81 -9.87 25.00
CA GLU A 26 -36.78 -10.27 24.05
C GLU A 26 -35.98 -9.04 23.61
N VAL A 27 -34.69 -8.98 23.99
CA VAL A 27 -33.82 -7.85 23.69
C VAL A 27 -33.44 -7.85 22.21
N THR A 28 -34.28 -7.22 21.40
CA THR A 28 -34.15 -7.17 19.93
C THR A 28 -32.94 -6.38 19.47
N ASP A 29 -32.58 -5.31 20.18
CA ASP A 29 -31.42 -4.46 19.88
C ASP A 29 -30.25 -4.67 20.85
N HIS A 30 -29.13 -5.11 20.29
CA HIS A 30 -27.82 -5.15 20.94
C HIS A 30 -26.91 -4.12 20.26
N PRO A 31 -26.07 -3.36 20.99
CA PRO A 31 -25.24 -2.28 20.44
C PRO A 31 -24.08 -2.72 19.51
N LEU A 32 -24.17 -3.94 18.94
CA LEU A 32 -23.25 -4.49 17.94
C LEU A 32 -24.02 -5.08 16.73
N ARG A 33 -25.24 -4.63 16.44
CA ARG A 33 -25.88 -4.90 15.15
C ARG A 33 -25.18 -4.11 14.04
N THR A 34 -24.73 -4.81 12.99
CA THR A 34 -24.09 -4.23 11.81
C THR A 34 -25.10 -3.54 10.91
N ASN A 35 -25.16 -2.20 10.97
CA ASN A 35 -26.01 -1.40 10.09
C ASN A 35 -25.47 -1.42 8.65
N VAL A 36 -26.13 -2.18 7.78
CA VAL A 36 -25.91 -2.11 6.32
C VAL A 36 -26.55 -0.82 5.80
N VAL A 37 -25.73 0.18 5.51
CA VAL A 37 -26.19 1.43 4.88
C VAL A 37 -26.19 1.25 3.36
N THR A 38 -27.36 1.35 2.75
CA THR A 38 -27.54 1.37 1.28
C THR A 38 -27.88 2.79 0.84
N GLU A 39 -27.18 3.32 -0.17
CA GLU A 39 -27.43 4.68 -0.68
C GLU A 39 -28.78 4.80 -1.40
N GLN A 40 -29.53 5.87 -1.12
CA GLN A 40 -30.39 6.57 -2.09
C GLN A 40 -30.35 8.09 -1.86
N ARG A 41 -30.83 8.89 -2.83
CA ARG A 41 -30.25 10.20 -3.18
C ARG A 41 -31.30 11.21 -3.68
N ARG A 42 -31.33 12.45 -3.14
CA ARG A 42 -31.50 13.76 -3.85
C ARG A 42 -31.82 14.99 -2.96
N GLN A 43 -31.18 16.14 -3.28
CA GLN A 43 -31.68 17.55 -3.32
C GLN A 43 -32.25 18.23 -2.04
N SER A 44 -32.12 19.55 -1.77
CA SER A 44 -31.31 20.65 -2.37
C SER A 44 -31.29 21.97 -1.53
N SER A 45 -30.34 22.88 -1.84
CA SER A 45 -30.41 24.38 -1.85
C SER A 45 -30.42 25.28 -0.57
N THR A 46 -29.51 26.29 -0.58
CA THR A 46 -29.58 27.70 -0.04
C THR A 46 -29.54 27.95 1.51
N GLU A 47 -29.06 29.09 2.08
CA GLU A 47 -28.55 30.41 1.58
C GLU A 47 -27.69 31.22 2.63
N ARG A 48 -26.91 32.24 2.17
CA ARG A 48 -26.46 33.53 2.84
C ARG A 48 -25.52 33.52 4.09
N LEU A 49 -24.92 34.65 4.57
CA LEU A 49 -24.13 35.80 3.97
C LEU A 49 -23.78 36.85 5.08
N ARG A 50 -22.59 37.51 5.10
CA ARG A 50 -22.36 38.93 5.54
C ARG A 50 -20.91 39.49 5.35
N LEU A 51 -20.72 40.80 5.67
CA LEU A 51 -19.72 41.82 5.25
C LEU A 51 -19.59 42.91 6.37
N PRO A 52 -18.94 44.12 6.25
CA PRO A 52 -17.73 44.63 5.54
C PRO A 52 -16.81 45.55 6.43
N THR A 53 -15.83 46.30 5.88
CA THR A 53 -15.54 47.76 6.15
C THR A 53 -14.47 48.37 5.20
N THR A 54 -14.24 49.71 5.24
CA THR A 54 -13.68 50.55 4.12
C THR A 54 -12.98 51.86 4.56
N SER A 55 -12.12 52.47 3.72
CA SER A 55 -11.81 53.94 3.69
C SER A 55 -11.19 54.42 2.33
N TRP A 56 -11.05 55.76 2.11
CA TRP A 56 -10.85 56.40 0.77
C TRP A 56 -10.34 57.87 0.86
N SER A 57 -9.56 58.41 -0.12
CA SER A 57 -9.43 59.87 -0.47
C SER A 57 -8.36 60.21 -1.57
N GLY A 58 -8.44 61.40 -2.19
CA GLY A 58 -7.49 62.08 -3.13
C GLY A 58 -7.65 63.63 -3.03
N PRO A 59 -7.27 64.52 -4.00
CA PRO A 59 -6.64 64.36 -5.33
C PRO A 59 -5.49 65.41 -5.66
N ASP A 60 -5.28 65.72 -6.96
CA ASP A 60 -4.34 66.62 -7.71
C ASP A 60 -4.44 68.17 -7.39
N PRO A 61 -3.74 69.19 -8.01
CA PRO A 61 -2.93 69.25 -9.27
C PRO A 61 -1.74 70.29 -9.43
N LEU A 62 -1.23 70.43 -10.68
CA LEU A 62 -0.56 71.59 -11.39
C LEU A 62 0.95 71.96 -11.24
N SER A 63 1.75 71.71 -12.31
CA SER A 63 2.67 72.63 -13.08
C SER A 63 3.77 71.81 -13.82
N ILE A 64 3.97 71.84 -15.16
CA ILE A 64 4.32 72.94 -16.11
C ILE A 64 5.71 73.52 -15.77
N SER A 65 6.77 73.51 -16.60
CA SER A 65 7.02 73.12 -18.02
C SER A 65 8.53 72.70 -18.15
N GLU A 66 9.20 72.35 -19.27
CA GLU A 66 8.97 72.30 -20.74
C GLU A 66 9.40 70.90 -21.28
N GLY A 67 9.90 70.60 -22.50
CA GLY A 67 10.21 71.31 -23.77
C GLY A 67 11.01 70.37 -24.70
N ALA A 68 10.63 70.17 -25.96
CA ALA A 68 11.04 68.97 -26.75
C ALA A 68 11.75 69.24 -28.10
N ASP A 69 12.38 68.19 -28.67
CA ASP A 69 13.02 68.16 -30.00
C ASP A 69 12.26 67.23 -30.98
N PRO A 70 12.05 67.58 -32.27
CA PRO A 70 10.86 67.15 -33.01
C PRO A 70 11.06 65.94 -33.95
N LEU A 71 11.76 64.87 -33.52
CA LEU A 71 11.65 63.56 -34.19
C LEU A 71 10.72 62.55 -33.49
N SER A 72 10.33 62.82 -32.24
CA SER A 72 9.35 61.97 -31.52
C SER A 72 7.88 62.21 -31.97
N ALA A 73 7.65 63.21 -32.84
CA ALA A 73 6.33 63.73 -33.21
C ALA A 73 5.57 62.92 -34.28
N MET A 74 5.94 61.65 -34.52
CA MET A 74 5.23 60.74 -35.44
C MET A 74 4.81 59.40 -34.80
N ALA A 75 4.95 59.26 -33.47
CA ALA A 75 4.67 58.02 -32.74
C ALA A 75 3.37 58.07 -31.91
N SER A 76 2.55 59.11 -32.04
CA SER A 76 1.51 59.46 -31.07
C SER A 76 0.13 59.76 -31.68
N GLU A 77 -0.41 58.86 -32.49
CA GLU A 77 -1.85 58.84 -32.84
C GLU A 77 -2.42 57.40 -32.80
N GLN A 78 -2.85 56.98 -31.61
CA GLN A 78 -3.94 56.01 -31.46
C GLN A 78 -4.93 56.56 -30.41
N PRO A 79 -6.24 56.57 -30.69
CA PRO A 79 -7.24 57.00 -29.72
C PRO A 79 -7.63 55.85 -28.78
N ASP A 80 -7.38 56.01 -27.48
CA ASP A 80 -7.98 55.16 -26.46
C ASP A 80 -9.50 55.40 -26.38
N LEU A 81 -10.27 54.32 -26.25
CA LEU A 81 -11.68 54.35 -25.86
C LEU A 81 -11.93 53.24 -24.83
N ASP A 82 -12.14 53.66 -23.58
CA ASP A 82 -12.59 52.78 -22.50
C ASP A 82 -13.91 52.07 -22.85
N VAL A 83 -13.98 50.78 -22.51
CA VAL A 83 -15.25 50.05 -22.43
C VAL A 83 -15.32 49.35 -21.07
N PRO A 84 -16.18 49.81 -20.13
CA PRO A 84 -16.37 49.15 -18.85
C PRO A 84 -17.12 47.82 -19.00
N SER A 85 -16.95 46.95 -18.01
CA SER A 85 -17.51 45.60 -18.00
C SER A 85 -19.03 45.55 -18.17
N SER A 86 -19.50 44.89 -19.23
CA SER A 86 -20.88 44.39 -19.35
C SER A 86 -20.90 43.02 -20.04
N SER A 87 -21.90 42.19 -19.73
CA SER A 87 -21.90 40.76 -20.02
C SER A 87 -22.66 40.40 -21.30
N VAL A 88 -22.00 39.71 -22.23
CA VAL A 88 -22.63 39.01 -23.37
C VAL A 88 -22.01 37.62 -23.54
N ALA A 89 -22.83 36.66 -23.96
CA ALA A 89 -22.65 35.21 -24.01
C ALA A 89 -21.25 34.64 -24.35
N GLU A 90 -20.93 33.49 -23.72
CA GLU A 90 -20.03 32.50 -24.32
C GLU A 90 -20.69 31.87 -25.56
N GLU A 91 -20.13 32.11 -26.75
CA GLU A 91 -20.45 31.30 -27.93
C GLU A 91 -19.19 30.67 -28.53
N GLY A 92 -19.30 29.39 -28.90
CA GLY A 92 -18.68 28.87 -30.11
C GLY A 92 -17.18 28.53 -30.12
N ARG A 93 -16.43 28.66 -29.00
CA ARG A 93 -15.06 28.10 -28.95
C ARG A 93 -15.10 26.57 -28.95
N SER A 94 -15.14 26.01 -30.16
CA SER A 94 -15.15 24.57 -30.42
C SER A 94 -13.89 23.90 -29.87
N ARG A 95 -13.98 23.40 -28.63
CA ARG A 95 -13.07 22.36 -28.14
C ARG A 95 -13.13 21.20 -29.12
N GLN A 96 -12.07 21.00 -29.90
CA GLN A 96 -11.86 19.70 -30.54
C GLN A 96 -11.84 18.65 -29.42
N VAL A 97 -12.85 17.77 -29.41
CA VAL A 97 -12.97 16.71 -28.42
C VAL A 97 -11.91 15.66 -28.73
N VAL A 98 -10.72 15.86 -28.17
CA VAL A 98 -9.62 14.88 -28.24
C VAL A 98 -10.13 13.59 -27.61
N SER A 99 -10.40 12.59 -28.45
CA SER A 99 -10.89 11.29 -27.99
C SER A 99 -9.87 10.65 -27.03
N PRO A 100 -10.31 9.84 -26.03
CA PRO A 100 -9.43 9.19 -25.06
C PRO A 100 -8.62 8.01 -25.65
N ARG A 101 -8.23 8.09 -26.94
CA ARG A 101 -7.51 7.07 -27.72
C ARG A 101 -6.41 7.68 -28.62
N PHE A 102 -6.00 8.91 -28.37
CA PHE A 102 -4.80 9.52 -28.96
C PHE A 102 -3.84 9.87 -27.84
N GLU A 103 -2.59 9.39 -27.91
CA GLU A 103 -1.53 9.83 -27.00
C GLU A 103 -1.11 11.26 -27.36
N PRO A 104 -1.31 12.26 -26.48
CA PRO A 104 -0.83 13.62 -26.73
C PRO A 104 0.70 13.64 -26.85
N TRP A 105 1.25 14.55 -27.66
CA TRP A 105 2.70 14.68 -27.82
C TRP A 105 3.44 14.77 -26.49
N GLU A 106 2.91 15.51 -25.51
CA GLU A 106 3.48 15.64 -24.15
C GLU A 106 3.65 14.30 -23.42
N ASN A 107 2.72 13.35 -23.60
CA ASN A 107 2.83 12.02 -22.99
C ASN A 107 3.93 11.21 -23.67
N LYS A 108 3.97 11.21 -25.02
CA LYS A 108 4.99 10.50 -25.79
C LYS A 108 6.39 11.09 -25.55
N LYS A 109 6.48 12.42 -25.39
CA LYS A 109 7.65 13.19 -24.95
C LYS A 109 8.11 12.76 -23.55
N ALA A 110 7.20 12.66 -22.57
CA ALA A 110 7.54 12.13 -21.25
C ALA A 110 8.09 10.69 -21.32
N GLY A 111 7.49 9.84 -22.17
CA GLY A 111 7.97 8.48 -22.44
C GLY A 111 9.35 8.43 -23.11
N ILE A 112 9.66 9.37 -24.02
CA ILE A 112 10.99 9.51 -24.63
C ILE A 112 12.02 9.96 -23.57
N LEU A 113 11.73 11.02 -22.82
CA LEU A 113 12.64 11.58 -21.80
C LEU A 113 12.93 10.57 -20.66
N ALA A 114 11.97 9.71 -20.32
CA ALA A 114 12.14 8.64 -19.34
C ALA A 114 12.90 7.41 -19.87
N LYS A 115 12.95 7.19 -21.20
CA LYS A 115 13.57 6.01 -21.83
C LYS A 115 14.97 6.29 -22.40
N TYR A 116 15.23 7.51 -22.86
CA TYR A 116 16.47 7.90 -23.54
C TYR A 116 17.31 8.83 -22.64
N SER A 117 17.69 8.29 -21.47
CA SER A 117 18.61 8.89 -20.50
C SER A 117 20.08 8.56 -20.79
N THR A 118 21.02 9.30 -20.21
CA THR A 118 22.45 8.95 -20.26
C THR A 118 23.19 9.28 -18.97
N ALA A 119 24.23 8.49 -18.68
CA ALA A 119 25.26 8.79 -17.67
C ALA A 119 26.54 9.36 -18.30
N GLU A 120 26.60 9.49 -19.62
CA GLU A 120 27.73 10.06 -20.35
C GLU A 120 27.78 11.59 -20.25
N LYS A 121 28.97 12.14 -20.46
CA LYS A 121 29.29 13.56 -20.25
C LYS A 121 28.91 14.40 -21.47
N LEU A 122 27.95 15.29 -21.30
CA LEU A 122 27.39 16.14 -22.36
C LEU A 122 28.13 17.49 -22.47
N SER A 123 27.93 18.21 -23.58
CA SER A 123 28.46 19.55 -23.79
C SER A 123 27.44 20.53 -24.38
N ILE A 124 27.62 21.82 -24.08
CA ILE A 124 26.84 22.94 -24.62
C ILE A 124 27.80 24.07 -24.99
N ALA A 125 27.79 24.49 -26.26
CA ALA A 125 28.55 25.65 -26.74
C ALA A 125 27.58 26.79 -27.08
N THR A 126 27.49 27.82 -26.23
CA THR A 126 26.56 28.95 -26.43
C THR A 126 27.10 30.26 -25.88
N SER A 127 26.81 31.38 -26.58
CA SER A 127 27.16 32.74 -26.17
C SER A 127 26.05 33.49 -25.40
N PHE A 128 24.97 32.81 -24.98
CA PHE A 128 23.78 33.43 -24.36
C PHE A 128 23.50 33.02 -22.92
N LEU A 129 24.33 32.15 -22.33
CA LEU A 129 24.20 31.71 -20.95
C LEU A 129 25.19 32.47 -20.06
N SER A 130 24.67 33.43 -19.28
CA SER A 130 25.46 34.13 -18.27
C SER A 130 25.92 33.15 -17.19
N GLY A 131 27.22 33.18 -16.87
CA GLY A 131 27.77 32.37 -15.78
C GLY A 131 27.21 32.83 -14.44
N GLY A 132 26.68 31.91 -13.64
CA GLY A 132 26.20 32.22 -12.29
C GLY A 132 27.34 32.59 -11.36
N GLU A 133 27.52 33.89 -11.10
CA GLU A 133 28.47 34.35 -10.09
C GLU A 133 28.06 33.83 -8.70
N LYS A 134 28.97 33.16 -8.01
CA LYS A 134 28.84 32.95 -6.57
C LYS A 134 29.09 34.27 -5.89
N VAL A 135 28.06 34.83 -5.24
CA VAL A 135 28.15 36.06 -4.45
C VAL A 135 29.25 35.92 -3.39
N VAL A 136 30.30 36.73 -3.53
CA VAL A 136 31.33 36.95 -2.51
C VAL A 136 31.26 38.43 -2.09
N VAL A 137 31.24 38.68 -0.78
CA VAL A 137 30.83 39.97 -0.23
C VAL A 137 32.02 40.88 0.07
N LYS A 138 32.07 42.05 -0.60
CA LYS A 138 32.95 43.22 -0.35
C LYS A 138 34.44 42.96 -0.68
N THR A 139 35.20 43.92 -1.19
CA THR A 139 35.45 45.25 -0.59
C THR A 139 35.74 46.34 -1.65
N GLN A 140 35.71 47.60 -1.19
CA GLN A 140 35.93 48.87 -1.91
C GLN A 140 36.71 48.80 -3.25
N SER A 141 36.15 49.41 -4.30
CA SER A 141 36.83 49.67 -5.57
C SER A 141 37.02 51.18 -5.82
N SER A 142 37.99 51.50 -6.67
CA SER A 142 38.59 52.83 -6.88
C SER A 142 37.98 53.60 -8.06
N VAL A 143 38.49 54.81 -8.34
CA VAL A 143 38.10 55.60 -9.53
C VAL A 143 38.48 54.85 -10.82
N THR A 144 39.63 54.16 -10.81
CA THR A 144 40.09 53.28 -11.91
C THR A 144 39.08 52.19 -12.23
N ASP A 145 38.41 51.62 -11.23
CA ASP A 145 37.42 50.55 -11.42
C ASP A 145 36.10 51.08 -12.01
N LYS A 146 35.79 52.37 -11.84
CA LYS A 146 34.67 53.02 -12.54
C LYS A 146 34.96 53.30 -14.02
N VAL A 147 36.24 53.43 -14.39
CA VAL A 147 36.67 53.47 -15.80
C VAL A 147 36.68 52.06 -16.38
N LYS A 148 37.20 51.08 -15.63
CA LYS A 148 37.22 49.67 -16.01
C LYS A 148 35.81 49.11 -16.25
N ASN A 149 34.87 49.30 -15.33
CA ASN A 149 33.47 48.91 -15.51
C ASN A 149 32.78 49.62 -16.69
N ARG A 150 33.29 50.78 -17.16
CA ARG A 150 32.77 51.47 -18.37
C ARG A 150 33.41 50.98 -19.67
N LEU A 151 34.65 50.47 -19.63
CA LEU A 151 35.25 49.76 -20.76
C LEU A 151 34.65 48.35 -20.90
N GLU A 152 34.47 47.63 -19.78
CA GLU A 152 33.86 46.30 -19.79
C GLU A 152 32.40 46.33 -20.26
N GLN A 153 31.66 47.41 -19.95
CA GLN A 153 30.32 47.68 -20.52
C GLN A 153 30.32 48.13 -21.99
N LEU A 154 31.49 48.37 -22.60
CA LEU A 154 31.64 48.63 -24.03
C LEU A 154 32.12 47.38 -24.78
N ASP A 155 33.03 46.59 -24.18
CA ASP A 155 33.42 45.27 -24.70
C ASP A 155 32.21 44.31 -24.77
N ASP A 156 31.28 44.38 -23.81
CA ASP A 156 30.03 43.59 -23.81
C ASP A 156 29.09 43.88 -25.02
N PHE A 157 29.34 44.93 -25.81
CA PHE A 157 28.56 45.26 -27.01
C PHE A 157 29.11 44.69 -28.33
N GLU A 158 30.37 44.23 -28.39
CA GLU A 158 30.97 43.65 -29.61
C GLU A 158 31.25 42.14 -29.47
N GLU A 159 31.00 41.39 -30.55
CA GLU A 159 30.74 39.95 -30.48
C GLU A 159 31.92 39.06 -30.01
N GLY A 160 31.86 38.62 -28.75
CA GLY A 160 31.76 37.19 -28.47
C GLY A 160 32.95 36.44 -27.87
N SER A 161 32.67 35.72 -26.78
CA SER A 161 33.31 34.43 -26.50
C SER A 161 32.25 33.32 -26.53
N VAL A 162 32.45 32.30 -27.38
CA VAL A 162 31.63 31.08 -27.33
C VAL A 162 32.15 30.25 -26.16
N ARG A 163 31.40 30.21 -25.06
CA ARG A 163 31.77 29.37 -23.91
C ARG A 163 31.31 27.93 -24.16
N GLU A 164 32.27 27.04 -24.29
CA GLU A 164 32.04 25.59 -24.31
C GLU A 164 31.97 25.06 -22.87
N MET A 165 30.76 24.73 -22.42
CA MET A 165 30.53 24.01 -21.18
C MET A 165 30.62 22.51 -21.48
N LEU A 166 31.73 21.89 -21.07
CA LEU A 166 32.00 20.47 -21.22
C LEU A 166 31.66 19.71 -19.92
N ASN A 167 31.40 18.41 -20.04
CA ASN A 167 31.20 17.47 -18.93
C ASN A 167 29.93 17.67 -18.08
N LEU A 168 28.86 18.20 -18.68
CA LEU A 168 27.55 18.35 -18.04
C LEU A 168 26.86 16.99 -17.83
N SER A 169 26.17 16.83 -16.70
CA SER A 169 25.20 15.73 -16.50
C SER A 169 23.89 15.98 -17.26
N GLN A 170 23.05 14.94 -17.43
CA GLN A 170 21.72 15.07 -18.05
C GLN A 170 20.84 16.13 -17.35
N GLN A 171 20.90 16.24 -16.03
CA GLN A 171 20.09 17.21 -15.28
C GLN A 171 20.58 18.64 -15.51
N GLU A 172 21.90 18.88 -15.44
CA GLU A 172 22.49 20.19 -15.73
C GLU A 172 22.24 20.60 -17.19
N TYR A 173 22.40 19.67 -18.14
CA TYR A 173 22.09 19.89 -19.55
C TYR A 173 20.64 20.37 -19.73
N THR A 174 19.68 19.66 -19.12
CA THR A 174 18.25 19.99 -19.19
C THR A 174 17.97 21.39 -18.60
N THR A 175 18.60 21.72 -17.47
CA THR A 175 18.50 23.06 -16.85
C THR A 175 19.01 24.16 -17.80
N ARG A 176 20.15 23.95 -18.48
CA ARG A 176 20.69 24.94 -19.44
C ARG A 176 19.81 25.12 -20.68
N ILE A 177 19.10 24.09 -21.14
CA ILE A 177 18.14 24.23 -22.23
C ILE A 177 16.91 25.05 -21.78
N GLU A 178 16.43 24.87 -20.55
CA GLU A 178 15.33 25.67 -20.00
C GLU A 178 15.75 27.13 -19.73
N GLU A 179 17.01 27.39 -19.31
CA GLU A 179 17.57 28.75 -19.25
C GLU A 179 17.56 29.45 -20.63
N LEU A 180 17.89 28.75 -21.72
CA LEU A 180 17.80 29.29 -23.09
C LEU A 180 16.34 29.56 -23.50
N HIS A 181 15.39 28.72 -23.08
CA HIS A 181 13.95 28.93 -23.32
C HIS A 181 13.43 30.19 -22.62
N GLN A 182 13.85 30.41 -21.37
CA GLN A 182 13.50 31.61 -20.61
C GLN A 182 14.16 32.87 -21.19
N ALA A 183 15.43 32.78 -21.60
CA ALA A 183 16.13 33.87 -22.28
C ALA A 183 15.47 34.25 -23.63
N LEU A 184 14.96 33.26 -24.38
CA LEU A 184 14.20 33.50 -25.62
C LEU A 184 12.92 34.30 -25.34
N ARG A 185 12.16 33.94 -24.30
CA ARG A 185 10.95 34.67 -23.90
C ARG A 185 11.25 36.07 -23.39
N GLN A 186 12.22 36.24 -22.49
CA GLN A 186 12.64 37.56 -22.00
C GLN A 186 13.10 38.49 -23.14
N ALA A 187 13.86 37.97 -24.11
CA ALA A 187 14.24 38.73 -25.31
C ALA A 187 13.05 39.03 -26.24
N TRP A 188 11.98 38.23 -26.19
CA TRP A 188 10.74 38.48 -26.90
C TRP A 188 9.88 39.55 -26.19
N ASP A 189 9.79 39.51 -24.88
CA ASP A 189 8.97 40.45 -24.11
C ASP A 189 9.58 41.85 -24.10
N GLN A 190 10.91 41.96 -24.18
CA GLN A 190 11.69 43.22 -24.29
C GLN A 190 11.77 43.78 -25.74
N ASP A 191 10.95 43.29 -26.69
CA ASP A 191 11.03 43.55 -28.16
C ASP A 191 12.41 43.33 -28.82
N GLN A 192 13.35 42.65 -28.17
CA GLN A 192 14.68 42.32 -28.68
C GLN A 192 14.64 41.18 -29.73
N ARG A 193 13.84 41.34 -30.79
CA ARG A 193 13.54 40.31 -31.80
C ARG A 193 14.77 39.71 -32.47
N VAL A 194 15.83 40.50 -32.65
CA VAL A 194 17.11 40.04 -33.21
C VAL A 194 17.84 39.12 -32.23
N ARG A 195 17.79 39.40 -30.93
CA ARG A 195 18.35 38.54 -29.86
C ARG A 195 17.57 37.23 -29.78
N ALA A 196 16.23 37.28 -29.81
CA ALA A 196 15.39 36.08 -29.84
C ALA A 196 15.70 35.19 -31.06
N LEU A 197 15.90 35.77 -32.25
CA LEU A 197 16.35 35.03 -33.44
C LEU A 197 17.76 34.44 -33.28
N LYS A 198 18.73 35.19 -32.73
CA LYS A 198 20.07 34.65 -32.43
C LYS A 198 20.01 33.48 -31.43
N ILE A 199 19.13 33.54 -30.42
CA ILE A 199 18.92 32.43 -29.45
C ILE A 199 18.31 31.20 -30.14
N ALA A 200 17.27 31.36 -30.97
CA ALA A 200 16.68 30.24 -31.72
C ALA A 200 17.72 29.55 -32.64
N ILE A 201 18.54 30.34 -33.35
CA ILE A 201 19.67 29.85 -34.15
C ILE A 201 20.64 29.03 -33.27
N GLN A 202 21.06 29.55 -32.11
CA GLN A 202 21.97 28.84 -31.21
C GLN A 202 21.35 27.53 -30.65
N CYS A 203 20.06 27.52 -30.30
CA CYS A 203 19.37 26.29 -29.89
C CYS A 203 19.44 25.23 -31.00
N SER A 204 19.14 25.61 -32.25
CA SER A 204 19.23 24.69 -33.40
C SER A 204 20.67 24.27 -33.77
N LYS A 205 21.73 25.02 -33.38
CA LYS A 205 23.12 24.56 -33.51
C LYS A 205 23.44 23.39 -32.58
N LEU A 206 22.82 23.30 -31.40
CA LEU A 206 23.07 22.19 -30.49
C LEU A 206 22.67 20.84 -31.11
N LEU A 207 21.72 20.81 -32.06
CA LEU A 207 21.33 19.61 -32.82
C LEU A 207 22.38 19.12 -33.83
N VAL A 208 23.45 19.89 -34.08
CA VAL A 208 24.60 19.47 -34.92
C VAL A 208 25.45 18.42 -34.20
N ASP A 209 25.57 18.51 -32.87
CA ASP A 209 26.36 17.59 -32.06
C ASP A 209 25.66 16.25 -31.84
N THR A 210 26.31 15.16 -32.27
CA THR A 210 25.85 13.77 -32.16
C THR A 210 26.69 12.91 -31.19
N SER A 211 27.55 13.53 -30.37
CA SER A 211 28.48 12.86 -29.44
C SER A 211 27.86 11.73 -28.60
N VAL A 212 26.67 11.96 -28.03
CA VAL A 212 25.92 10.96 -27.24
C VAL A 212 24.66 10.54 -28.00
N VAL A 213 24.83 9.62 -28.95
CA VAL A 213 23.76 9.09 -29.83
C VAL A 213 22.52 8.61 -29.05
N GLN A 214 22.71 7.98 -27.89
CA GLN A 214 21.61 7.45 -27.07
C GLN A 214 20.74 8.54 -26.43
N PHE A 215 21.31 9.73 -26.17
CA PHE A 215 20.62 10.88 -25.59
C PHE A 215 20.08 11.86 -26.64
N TYR A 216 20.53 11.74 -27.90
CA TYR A 216 20.06 12.56 -29.01
C TYR A 216 18.51 12.65 -29.14
N PRO A 217 17.70 11.59 -28.89
CA PRO A 217 16.23 11.69 -28.92
C PRO A 217 15.68 12.68 -27.89
N SER A 218 16.19 12.65 -26.66
CA SER A 218 15.79 13.55 -25.56
C SER A 218 16.25 14.99 -25.82
N LYS A 219 17.51 15.14 -26.25
CA LYS A 219 18.10 16.41 -26.68
C LYS A 219 17.30 17.08 -27.80
N PHE A 220 16.88 16.30 -28.80
CA PHE A 220 16.06 16.77 -29.92
C PHE A 220 14.71 17.35 -29.45
N VAL A 221 13.97 16.61 -28.61
CA VAL A 221 12.63 17.05 -28.15
C VAL A 221 12.73 18.37 -27.38
N LEU A 222 13.65 18.49 -26.42
CA LEU A 222 13.82 19.70 -25.62
C LEU A 222 14.14 20.94 -26.47
N ILE A 223 14.99 20.81 -27.50
CA ILE A 223 15.35 21.92 -28.38
C ILE A 223 14.22 22.27 -29.35
N THR A 224 13.50 21.27 -29.86
CA THR A 224 12.40 21.51 -30.82
C THR A 224 11.21 22.25 -30.19
N ASP A 225 10.94 22.03 -28.91
CA ASP A 225 9.92 22.80 -28.18
C ASP A 225 10.24 24.30 -28.09
N ILE A 226 11.52 24.69 -27.97
CA ILE A 226 11.96 26.10 -27.98
C ILE A 226 11.79 26.71 -29.37
N LEU A 227 12.12 25.95 -30.42
CA LEU A 227 11.96 26.38 -31.81
C LEU A 227 10.48 26.58 -32.17
N ASP A 228 9.60 25.69 -31.69
CA ASP A 228 8.14 25.84 -31.84
C ASP A 228 7.60 27.04 -31.08
N ASN A 229 8.08 27.30 -29.86
CA ASN A 229 7.72 28.49 -29.10
C ASN A 229 8.09 29.77 -29.87
N PHE A 230 9.32 29.83 -30.40
CA PHE A 230 9.75 30.91 -31.29
C PHE A 230 8.88 31.04 -32.55
N GLY A 231 8.58 29.93 -33.23
CA GLY A 231 7.73 29.91 -34.43
C GLY A 231 6.31 30.40 -34.17
N GLN A 232 5.70 30.00 -33.05
CA GLN A 232 4.39 30.46 -32.60
C GLN A 232 4.39 31.96 -32.26
N LEU A 233 5.42 32.44 -31.56
CA LEU A 233 5.57 33.85 -31.21
C LEU A 233 5.72 34.74 -32.47
N VAL A 234 6.53 34.31 -33.46
CA VAL A 234 6.64 34.97 -34.76
C VAL A 234 5.30 34.99 -35.50
N TYR A 235 4.58 33.86 -35.55
CA TYR A 235 3.26 33.76 -36.16
C TYR A 235 2.24 34.71 -35.51
N GLN A 236 2.18 34.75 -34.18
CA GLN A 236 1.31 35.65 -33.43
C GLN A 236 1.60 37.13 -33.71
N ARG A 237 2.88 37.52 -33.82
CA ARG A 237 3.29 38.91 -34.14
C ARG A 237 2.97 39.33 -35.58
N ILE A 238 2.98 38.39 -36.53
CA ILE A 238 2.54 38.67 -37.91
C ILE A 238 1.01 38.81 -37.94
N HIS A 239 0.29 37.91 -37.24
CA HIS A 239 -1.16 37.94 -37.12
C HIS A 239 -1.69 39.19 -36.41
N SER A 240 -1.01 39.68 -35.35
CA SER A 240 -1.41 40.90 -34.64
C SER A 240 -1.11 42.18 -35.42
N LYS A 241 -0.25 42.11 -36.45
CA LYS A 241 -0.03 43.21 -37.41
C LYS A 241 -0.89 43.09 -38.68
N ALA A 242 -1.75 42.07 -38.77
CA ALA A 242 -2.63 41.83 -39.91
C ALA A 242 -4.05 42.33 -39.66
N GLU A 243 -4.19 43.58 -39.21
CA GLU A 243 -5.49 44.26 -39.15
C GLU A 243 -5.97 44.59 -40.57
N TYR A 244 -7.24 44.32 -40.87
CA TYR A 244 -7.82 44.58 -42.19
C TYR A 244 -9.09 45.43 -42.09
N LEU A 245 -9.32 46.26 -43.10
CA LEU A 245 -10.57 46.99 -43.28
C LEU A 245 -11.54 46.11 -44.07
N LYS A 246 -12.73 45.86 -43.51
CA LYS A 246 -13.82 45.20 -44.26
C LYS A 246 -14.30 46.13 -45.38
N PRO A 247 -14.52 45.64 -46.61
CA PRO A 247 -15.10 46.46 -47.68
C PRO A 247 -16.39 47.15 -47.24
N GLY A 248 -16.42 48.49 -47.31
CA GLY A 248 -17.54 49.32 -46.83
C GLY A 248 -17.47 49.77 -45.37
N SER A 249 -16.46 49.37 -44.58
CA SER A 249 -16.23 49.86 -43.21
C SER A 249 -14.91 50.61 -43.09
N LYS A 250 -14.89 51.64 -42.21
CA LYS A 250 -13.66 52.36 -41.81
C LYS A 250 -13.03 51.83 -40.52
N VAL A 251 -13.63 50.83 -39.87
CA VAL A 251 -13.13 50.26 -38.61
C VAL A 251 -12.22 49.07 -38.93
N PRO A 252 -10.96 49.04 -38.44
CA PRO A 252 -10.08 47.89 -38.60
C PRO A 252 -10.59 46.70 -37.76
N VAL A 253 -10.38 45.49 -38.27
CA VAL A 253 -10.78 44.24 -37.61
C VAL A 253 -9.58 43.27 -37.62
N PRO A 254 -9.30 42.55 -36.53
CA PRO A 254 -8.25 41.53 -36.54
C PRO A 254 -8.57 40.39 -37.51
N LEU A 255 -7.53 39.78 -38.07
CA LEU A 255 -7.63 38.71 -39.06
C LEU A 255 -8.42 37.48 -38.53
N PRO A 256 -9.30 36.85 -39.33
CA PRO A 256 -9.96 35.59 -38.94
C PRO A 256 -8.97 34.42 -38.86
N ALA A 257 -9.31 33.37 -38.11
CA ALA A 257 -8.46 32.18 -37.98
C ALA A 257 -8.24 31.44 -39.32
N ASP A 258 -9.27 31.37 -40.17
CA ASP A 258 -9.26 30.68 -41.47
C ASP A 258 -9.09 31.66 -42.66
N PHE A 259 -8.16 32.60 -42.54
CA PHE A 259 -7.93 33.65 -43.53
C PHE A 259 -7.41 33.14 -44.89
N THR A 260 -7.63 33.93 -45.95
CA THR A 260 -6.94 33.76 -47.24
C THR A 260 -5.76 34.75 -47.36
N PRO A 261 -4.68 34.43 -48.09
CA PRO A 261 -3.57 35.37 -48.28
C PRO A 261 -3.99 36.69 -48.93
N ASP A 262 -5.07 36.67 -49.70
CA ASP A 262 -5.66 37.84 -50.36
C ASP A 262 -6.32 38.83 -49.37
N GLN A 263 -6.63 38.38 -48.15
CA GLN A 263 -7.15 39.21 -47.05
C GLN A 263 -6.05 39.79 -46.15
N VAL A 264 -4.79 39.34 -46.31
CA VAL A 264 -3.67 39.79 -45.47
C VAL A 264 -3.11 41.12 -46.02
N PRO A 265 -3.00 42.18 -45.22
CA PRO A 265 -2.48 43.48 -45.66
C PRO A 265 -1.00 43.39 -46.04
N GLU A 266 -0.58 44.22 -46.99
CA GLU A 266 0.76 44.12 -47.58
C GLU A 266 1.88 44.42 -46.56
N SER A 267 1.63 45.24 -45.55
CA SER A 267 2.54 45.49 -44.42
C SER A 267 2.80 44.24 -43.56
N ALA A 268 1.80 43.37 -43.38
CA ALA A 268 1.95 42.09 -42.70
C ALA A 268 2.67 41.06 -43.60
N LYS A 269 2.39 41.06 -44.91
CA LYS A 269 3.14 40.26 -45.90
C LYS A 269 4.60 40.66 -45.96
N GLU A 270 4.91 41.95 -46.01
CA GLU A 270 6.28 42.47 -45.96
C GLU A 270 6.97 42.10 -44.64
N THR A 271 6.30 42.25 -43.49
CA THR A 271 6.80 41.79 -42.19
C THR A 271 7.11 40.28 -42.21
N CYS A 272 6.27 39.47 -42.87
CA CYS A 272 6.49 38.04 -43.03
C CYS A 272 7.67 37.71 -43.96
N ARG A 273 7.76 38.33 -45.16
CA ARG A 273 8.90 38.20 -46.08
C ARG A 273 10.22 38.59 -45.40
N ASN A 274 10.21 39.65 -44.59
CA ASN A 274 11.37 40.10 -43.82
C ASN A 274 11.86 39.08 -42.78
N TRP A 275 10.99 38.24 -42.21
CA TRP A 275 11.44 37.10 -41.40
C TRP A 275 12.09 36.00 -42.25
N PHE A 276 11.47 35.62 -43.37
CA PHE A 276 12.03 34.62 -44.29
C PHE A 276 13.38 35.05 -44.88
N PHE A 277 13.56 36.32 -45.27
CA PHE A 277 14.86 36.84 -45.75
C PHE A 277 15.93 36.82 -44.66
N LYS A 278 15.61 37.20 -43.42
CA LYS A 278 16.56 37.14 -42.30
C LYS A 278 16.98 35.71 -42.00
N ILE A 279 16.07 34.75 -42.05
CA ILE A 279 16.40 33.33 -41.85
C ILE A 279 17.16 32.75 -43.04
N ALA A 280 16.84 33.13 -44.29
CA ALA A 280 17.58 32.71 -45.48
C ALA A 280 19.07 33.15 -45.44
N SER A 281 19.35 34.31 -44.83
CA SER A 281 20.71 34.84 -44.63
C SER A 281 21.58 34.05 -43.64
N VAL A 282 21.00 33.13 -42.87
CA VAL A 282 21.76 32.23 -41.98
C VAL A 282 22.65 31.31 -42.83
N ARG A 283 23.97 31.41 -42.62
CA ARG A 283 24.99 30.69 -43.41
C ARG A 283 24.98 29.17 -43.16
N GLU A 284 24.73 28.76 -41.92
CA GLU A 284 24.80 27.36 -41.50
C GLU A 284 23.51 26.59 -41.85
N LEU A 285 23.67 25.44 -42.50
CA LEU A 285 22.57 24.67 -43.07
C LEU A 285 21.55 24.17 -42.02
N ILE A 286 22.05 23.54 -40.95
CA ILE A 286 21.20 22.91 -39.92
C ILE A 286 20.40 23.97 -39.14
N PRO A 287 21.01 25.06 -38.62
CA PRO A 287 20.25 26.13 -37.96
C PRO A 287 19.23 26.81 -38.87
N ARG A 288 19.62 27.12 -40.13
CA ARG A 288 18.68 27.68 -41.11
C ARG A 288 17.50 26.74 -41.31
N PHE A 289 17.74 25.46 -41.60
CA PHE A 289 16.69 24.47 -41.83
C PHE A 289 15.70 24.39 -40.65
N TYR A 290 16.18 24.29 -39.41
CA TYR A 290 15.32 24.14 -38.25
C TYR A 290 14.50 25.40 -37.95
N VAL A 291 15.11 26.59 -37.99
CA VAL A 291 14.41 27.87 -37.74
C VAL A 291 13.45 28.22 -38.87
N GLU A 292 13.80 27.93 -40.12
CA GLU A 292 12.92 28.11 -41.30
C GLU A 292 11.71 27.16 -41.24
N THR A 293 11.93 25.90 -40.84
CA THR A 293 10.87 24.91 -40.65
C THR A 293 9.96 25.27 -39.47
N ALA A 294 10.50 25.86 -38.39
CA ALA A 294 9.70 26.35 -37.26
C ALA A 294 8.72 27.46 -37.64
N ILE A 295 9.12 28.39 -38.52
CA ILE A 295 8.23 29.46 -39.01
C ILE A 295 7.40 29.08 -40.23
N LEU A 296 7.43 27.81 -40.69
CA LEU A 296 6.76 27.36 -41.92
C LEU A 296 5.25 27.66 -41.93
N ARG A 297 4.59 27.68 -40.77
CA ARG A 297 3.19 28.12 -40.62
C ARG A 297 2.93 29.54 -41.13
N CYS A 298 3.94 30.42 -41.09
CA CYS A 298 3.85 31.80 -41.56
C CYS A 298 3.78 31.92 -43.09
N CYS A 299 4.13 30.88 -43.86
CA CYS A 299 3.91 30.88 -45.31
C CYS A 299 2.43 31.08 -45.70
N SER A 300 1.50 30.76 -44.80
CA SER A 300 0.06 31.01 -44.97
C SER A 300 -0.29 32.49 -45.20
N PHE A 301 0.48 33.43 -44.66
CA PHE A 301 0.30 34.88 -44.86
C PHE A 301 0.69 35.35 -46.27
N LEU A 302 1.48 34.57 -47.01
CA LEU A 302 2.05 34.97 -48.30
C LEU A 302 1.23 34.45 -49.49
N THR A 303 1.23 33.12 -49.72
CA THR A 303 0.54 32.52 -50.88
C THR A 303 0.15 31.06 -50.64
N ARG A 304 -1.08 30.67 -51.00
CA ARG A 304 -1.54 29.26 -50.95
C ARG A 304 -0.78 28.30 -51.87
N ARG A 305 -0.07 28.80 -52.89
CA ARG A 305 0.63 27.98 -53.91
C ARG A 305 2.10 27.69 -53.62
N GLU A 306 2.73 28.41 -52.70
CA GLU A 306 4.17 28.29 -52.46
C GLU A 306 4.54 27.20 -51.44
N TYR A 307 3.58 26.76 -50.62
CA TYR A 307 3.79 25.82 -49.52
C TYR A 307 4.47 24.51 -49.94
N SER A 308 3.99 23.89 -51.03
CA SER A 308 4.60 22.69 -51.60
C SER A 308 5.99 22.94 -52.18
N GLY A 309 6.26 24.13 -52.73
CA GLY A 309 7.58 24.51 -53.23
C GLY A 309 8.60 24.70 -52.09
N VAL A 310 8.18 25.32 -50.99
CA VAL A 310 8.99 25.46 -49.77
C VAL A 310 9.25 24.09 -49.14
N LEU A 311 8.25 23.22 -49.01
CA LEU A 311 8.43 21.84 -48.53
C LEU A 311 9.39 21.01 -49.38
N LEU A 312 9.31 21.12 -50.72
CA LEU A 312 10.25 20.43 -51.63
C LEU A 312 11.67 20.99 -51.47
N ARG A 313 11.84 22.31 -51.35
CA ARG A 313 13.14 22.93 -51.09
C ARG A 313 13.73 22.51 -49.73
N LEU A 314 12.92 22.50 -48.67
CA LEU A 314 13.32 22.04 -47.33
C LEU A 314 13.69 20.55 -47.34
N THR A 315 12.95 19.71 -48.06
CA THR A 315 13.29 18.30 -48.24
C THR A 315 14.63 18.14 -48.97
N GLY A 316 14.88 18.97 -50.00
CA GLY A 316 16.16 19.02 -50.70
C GLY A 316 17.33 19.49 -49.85
N THR A 317 17.16 20.48 -48.98
CA THR A 317 18.24 20.98 -48.11
C THR A 317 18.66 19.98 -47.03
N ILE A 318 17.76 19.09 -46.59
CA ILE A 318 18.13 17.95 -45.71
C ILE A 318 19.20 17.06 -46.36
N CYS A 319 19.21 16.92 -47.70
CA CYS A 319 20.23 16.11 -48.39
C CYS A 319 21.65 16.70 -48.30
N GLY A 320 21.81 17.96 -47.87
CA GLY A 320 23.11 18.55 -47.54
C GLY A 320 23.59 18.27 -46.11
N ILE A 321 22.80 17.61 -45.27
CA ILE A 321 23.18 17.20 -43.91
C ILE A 321 23.94 15.88 -44.00
N GLY A 322 25.26 15.93 -43.76
CA GLY A 322 26.14 14.76 -43.88
C GLY A 322 26.00 13.72 -42.76
N ASP A 323 25.58 14.13 -41.56
CA ASP A 323 25.33 13.21 -40.45
C ASP A 323 23.94 12.53 -40.63
N PRO A 324 23.86 11.18 -40.66
CA PRO A 324 22.62 10.46 -40.92
C PRO A 324 21.61 10.55 -39.77
N LEU A 325 22.07 10.72 -38.52
CA LEU A 325 21.22 10.86 -37.34
C LEU A 325 20.58 12.25 -37.33
N VAL A 326 21.38 13.32 -37.48
CA VAL A 326 20.86 14.70 -37.60
C VAL A 326 19.91 14.81 -38.78
N ALA A 327 20.24 14.20 -39.92
CA ALA A 327 19.38 14.19 -41.09
C ALA A 327 18.08 13.38 -40.87
N ALA A 328 18.09 12.29 -40.11
CA ALA A 328 16.89 11.53 -39.77
C ALA A 328 15.95 12.34 -38.85
N TYR A 329 16.50 13.02 -37.85
CA TYR A 329 15.73 13.89 -36.96
C TYR A 329 15.25 15.19 -37.63
N ALA A 330 16.01 15.73 -38.58
CA ALA A 330 15.56 16.82 -39.45
C ALA A 330 14.34 16.40 -40.30
N ARG A 331 14.35 15.18 -40.85
CA ARG A 331 13.18 14.59 -41.53
C ARG A 331 12.02 14.40 -40.55
N CYS A 332 12.27 13.93 -39.32
CA CYS A 332 11.25 13.80 -38.28
C CYS A 332 10.56 15.15 -37.98
N TYR A 333 11.34 16.22 -37.79
CA TYR A 333 10.84 17.57 -37.53
C TYR A 333 9.99 18.11 -38.70
N LEU A 334 10.43 17.91 -39.95
CA LEU A 334 9.66 18.30 -41.14
C LEU A 334 8.39 17.44 -41.31
N CYS A 335 8.45 16.13 -41.06
CA CYS A 335 7.32 15.21 -41.18
C CYS A 335 6.25 15.40 -40.08
N ARG A 336 6.67 15.92 -38.92
CA ARG A 336 5.77 16.40 -37.86
C ARG A 336 4.97 17.64 -38.30
N LEU A 337 5.42 18.33 -39.36
CA LEU A 337 4.78 19.53 -39.90
C LEU A 337 4.04 19.29 -41.23
N GLU A 338 4.56 18.47 -42.17
CA GLU A 338 3.73 17.84 -43.22
C GLU A 338 4.38 16.61 -43.90
N ARG A 339 3.55 15.74 -44.51
CA ARG A 339 3.77 14.28 -44.51
C ARG A 339 4.62 13.59 -45.61
N PRO A 340 4.63 13.98 -46.91
CA PRO A 340 4.66 12.93 -47.97
C PRO A 340 6.01 12.40 -48.50
N VAL A 341 7.09 13.20 -48.59
CA VAL A 341 8.19 12.98 -49.57
C VAL A 341 9.22 11.89 -49.19
N VAL A 342 9.05 11.18 -48.06
CA VAL A 342 10.11 10.38 -47.41
C VAL A 342 10.54 9.11 -48.18
N GLN A 343 9.67 8.52 -49.01
CA GLN A 343 9.83 7.14 -49.51
C GLN A 343 11.08 6.86 -50.36
N GLN A 344 11.73 7.87 -50.93
CA GLN A 344 12.74 7.67 -51.97
C GLN A 344 14.19 7.58 -51.45
N LEU A 345 14.47 8.11 -50.25
CA LEU A 345 15.85 8.31 -49.77
C LEU A 345 16.47 7.10 -49.04
N LEU A 346 15.63 6.18 -48.53
CA LEU A 346 16.07 5.08 -47.65
C LEU A 346 16.93 4.00 -48.34
N ARG A 347 17.02 3.99 -49.68
CA ARG A 347 17.73 2.96 -50.45
C ARG A 347 19.26 3.11 -50.52
N GLN A 348 19.85 4.17 -49.96
CA GLN A 348 21.24 4.55 -50.29
C GLN A 348 22.29 4.37 -49.17
N GLN A 349 21.93 4.38 -47.88
CA GLN A 349 22.90 4.67 -46.80
C GLN A 349 23.45 3.50 -45.97
N LYS A 350 23.24 2.23 -46.38
CA LYS A 350 24.02 1.04 -45.95
C LYS A 350 24.37 0.92 -44.44
N LEU A 351 23.41 1.18 -43.54
CA LEU A 351 23.55 0.89 -42.10
C LEU A 351 23.23 -0.58 -41.80
N ASP A 352 23.78 -1.12 -40.71
CA ASP A 352 23.55 -2.52 -40.32
C ASP A 352 22.08 -2.76 -39.95
N LEU A 353 21.49 -3.76 -40.60
CA LEU A 353 20.08 -3.72 -40.98
C LEU A 353 19.13 -3.85 -39.78
N SER A 354 19.42 -4.78 -38.88
CA SER A 354 18.56 -5.05 -37.71
C SER A 354 18.54 -3.87 -36.72
N THR A 355 19.71 -3.36 -36.36
CA THR A 355 19.87 -2.24 -35.42
C THR A 355 19.31 -0.95 -36.02
N TYR A 356 19.59 -0.68 -37.31
CA TYR A 356 19.04 0.45 -38.05
C TYR A 356 17.51 0.42 -38.10
N LEU A 357 16.90 -0.72 -38.43
CA LEU A 357 15.46 -0.83 -38.60
C LEU A 357 14.68 -0.65 -37.28
N THR A 358 15.20 -1.11 -36.14
CA THR A 358 14.52 -0.89 -34.84
C THR A 358 14.43 0.59 -34.43
N LEU A 359 15.35 1.46 -34.90
CA LEU A 359 15.28 2.91 -34.68
C LEU A 359 14.11 3.58 -35.42
N TYR A 360 13.56 2.95 -36.46
CA TYR A 360 12.42 3.48 -37.20
C TYR A 360 11.07 3.23 -36.54
N CYS A 361 10.94 2.23 -35.63
CA CYS A 361 9.64 1.89 -35.03
C CYS A 361 8.90 3.13 -34.47
N PRO A 362 9.49 3.98 -33.59
CA PRO A 362 8.76 5.11 -33.00
C PRO A 362 8.18 6.12 -33.99
N ALA A 363 8.77 6.21 -35.19
CA ALA A 363 8.36 7.07 -36.30
C ALA A 363 7.40 6.36 -37.28
N LEU A 364 7.64 5.09 -37.62
CA LEU A 364 6.74 4.29 -38.46
C LEU A 364 5.42 3.99 -37.74
N ASP A 365 5.49 3.62 -36.46
CA ASP A 365 4.32 3.44 -35.60
C ASP A 365 3.49 4.74 -35.59
N TRP A 366 4.14 5.91 -35.49
CA TRP A 366 3.48 7.23 -35.51
C TRP A 366 2.87 7.58 -36.88
N ILE A 367 3.58 7.33 -37.98
CA ILE A 367 3.08 7.56 -39.35
C ILE A 367 1.87 6.67 -39.62
N LEU A 368 1.94 5.39 -39.25
CA LEU A 368 0.84 4.45 -39.42
C LEU A 368 -0.31 4.73 -38.46
N GLN A 369 -0.08 5.17 -37.22
CA GLN A 369 -1.14 5.64 -36.31
C GLN A 369 -1.86 6.85 -36.91
N CYS A 370 -1.12 7.79 -37.49
CA CYS A 370 -1.62 8.94 -38.23
C CYS A 370 -2.36 8.60 -39.55
N VAL A 371 -2.34 7.33 -39.99
CA VAL A 371 -3.06 6.81 -41.18
C VAL A 371 -4.20 5.87 -40.78
N ALA A 372 -4.05 5.11 -39.70
CA ALA A 372 -5.06 4.23 -39.12
C ALA A 372 -6.12 4.98 -38.29
N HIS A 373 -5.82 6.20 -37.84
CA HIS A 373 -6.77 7.05 -37.11
C HIS A 373 -7.97 7.43 -38.01
N GLY A 374 -9.13 6.84 -37.72
CA GLY A 374 -10.35 6.99 -38.53
C GLY A 374 -10.45 6.06 -39.74
N ALA A 375 -9.49 5.16 -39.94
CA ALA A 375 -9.50 4.24 -41.08
C ALA A 375 -10.63 3.19 -41.00
N SER A 376 -11.18 2.86 -42.17
CA SER A 376 -12.01 1.68 -42.39
C SER A 376 -11.14 0.41 -42.47
N GLU A 377 -11.73 -0.74 -42.13
CA GLU A 377 -11.01 -2.03 -42.10
C GLU A 377 -10.34 -2.37 -43.45
N ASN A 378 -11.00 -2.05 -44.57
CA ASN A 378 -10.49 -2.21 -45.94
C ASN A 378 -9.15 -1.49 -46.22
N LEU A 379 -8.73 -0.52 -45.39
CA LEU A 379 -7.41 0.12 -45.53
C LEU A 379 -6.29 -0.82 -45.09
N LEU A 380 -6.53 -1.68 -44.10
CA LEU A 380 -5.54 -2.67 -43.66
C LEU A 380 -5.26 -3.68 -44.78
N ASP A 381 -6.29 -4.15 -45.49
CA ASP A 381 -6.12 -5.05 -46.64
C ASP A 381 -5.28 -4.41 -47.76
N GLN A 382 -5.51 -3.12 -48.06
CA GLN A 382 -4.73 -2.38 -49.04
C GLN A 382 -3.27 -2.18 -48.62
N VAL A 383 -3.01 -1.97 -47.32
CA VAL A 383 -1.66 -1.85 -46.76
C VAL A 383 -0.94 -3.20 -46.73
N LEU A 384 -1.63 -4.29 -46.35
CA LEU A 384 -1.08 -5.65 -46.38
C LEU A 384 -0.80 -6.13 -47.80
N ALA A 385 -1.69 -5.85 -48.77
CA ALA A 385 -1.45 -6.15 -50.18
C ALA A 385 -0.23 -5.40 -50.73
N ARG A 386 -0.02 -4.13 -50.32
CA ARG A 386 1.19 -3.37 -50.68
C ARG A 386 2.44 -3.87 -49.97
N CYS A 387 2.35 -4.35 -48.73
CA CYS A 387 3.45 -4.99 -48.01
C CYS A 387 3.89 -6.30 -48.70
N LYS A 388 2.92 -7.14 -49.10
CA LYS A 388 3.14 -8.35 -49.92
C LYS A 388 3.84 -8.04 -51.24
N ALA A 389 3.46 -6.94 -51.90
CA ALA A 389 4.07 -6.50 -53.16
C ALA A 389 5.45 -5.82 -52.99
N GLN A 390 5.90 -5.53 -51.76
CA GLN A 390 7.16 -4.82 -51.47
C GLN A 390 8.01 -5.58 -50.44
N CYS A 391 8.20 -6.88 -50.71
CA CYS A 391 9.16 -7.77 -50.05
C CYS A 391 8.93 -8.04 -48.56
N ASN A 392 7.67 -8.12 -48.09
CA ASN A 392 7.31 -8.61 -46.74
C ASN A 392 8.19 -8.02 -45.61
N SER A 393 8.44 -6.72 -45.61
CA SER A 393 9.35 -6.11 -44.64
C SER A 393 8.86 -6.33 -43.21
N ALA A 394 9.63 -7.11 -42.45
CA ALA A 394 9.32 -7.46 -41.07
C ALA A 394 9.12 -6.22 -40.18
N LEU A 395 9.97 -5.19 -40.33
CA LEU A 395 9.79 -3.91 -39.64
C LEU A 395 8.42 -3.29 -39.93
N LEU A 396 8.02 -3.22 -41.20
CA LEU A 396 6.74 -2.65 -41.61
C LEU A 396 5.58 -3.46 -41.01
N LEU A 397 5.69 -4.80 -41.00
CA LEU A 397 4.69 -5.68 -40.40
C LEU A 397 4.57 -5.47 -38.88
N ASN A 398 5.69 -5.27 -38.17
CA ASN A 398 5.67 -4.88 -36.75
C ASN A 398 4.91 -3.57 -36.55
N SER A 399 5.27 -2.53 -37.30
CA SER A 399 4.66 -1.21 -37.14
C SER A 399 3.19 -1.15 -37.58
N ILE A 400 2.76 -2.00 -38.52
CA ILE A 400 1.33 -2.21 -38.83
C ILE A 400 0.60 -2.75 -37.58
N MET A 401 1.16 -3.75 -36.90
CA MET A 401 0.54 -4.33 -35.70
C MET A 401 0.51 -3.35 -34.51
N THR A 402 1.53 -2.50 -34.34
CA THR A 402 1.56 -1.44 -33.30
C THR A 402 0.58 -0.29 -33.58
N ALA A 403 0.23 -0.06 -34.85
CA ALA A 403 -0.45 1.17 -35.27
C ALA A 403 -1.92 1.01 -35.65
N PHE A 404 -2.32 -0.14 -36.21
CA PHE A 404 -3.72 -0.44 -36.49
C PHE A 404 -4.43 -0.91 -35.22
N ARG A 405 -5.77 -0.84 -35.23
CA ARG A 405 -6.58 -1.32 -34.10
C ARG A 405 -6.34 -2.83 -33.89
N PRO A 406 -6.11 -3.31 -32.64
CA PRO A 406 -5.89 -4.73 -32.37
C PRO A 406 -6.97 -5.64 -32.96
N GLU A 407 -8.22 -5.20 -33.00
CA GLU A 407 -9.36 -5.92 -33.59
C GLU A 407 -9.14 -6.24 -35.07
N PHE A 408 -8.60 -5.31 -35.86
CA PHE A 408 -8.33 -5.53 -37.29
C PHE A 408 -7.17 -6.50 -37.54
N VAL A 409 -6.19 -6.53 -36.62
CA VAL A 409 -5.06 -7.47 -36.62
C VAL A 409 -5.53 -8.87 -36.21
N ALA A 410 -6.37 -8.96 -35.17
CA ALA A 410 -6.94 -10.21 -34.67
C ALA A 410 -7.84 -10.90 -35.70
N ASN A 411 -8.68 -10.15 -36.42
CA ASN A 411 -9.49 -10.67 -37.54
C ASN A 411 -8.64 -11.38 -38.62
N ARG A 412 -7.38 -10.95 -38.79
CA ARG A 412 -6.42 -11.44 -39.79
C ARG A 412 -5.25 -12.22 -39.18
N ALA A 413 -5.37 -12.69 -37.94
CA ALA A 413 -4.26 -13.26 -37.18
C ALA A 413 -3.51 -14.39 -37.94
N LEU A 414 -4.24 -15.24 -38.67
CA LEU A 414 -3.65 -16.32 -39.48
C LEU A 414 -2.82 -15.79 -40.65
N GLU A 415 -3.26 -14.69 -41.28
CA GLU A 415 -2.52 -14.01 -42.35
C GLU A 415 -1.22 -13.40 -41.80
N PHE A 416 -1.27 -12.70 -40.67
CA PHE A 416 -0.07 -12.14 -40.01
C PHE A 416 0.94 -13.24 -39.65
N VAL A 417 0.51 -14.37 -39.08
CA VAL A 417 1.43 -15.49 -38.79
C VAL A 417 2.05 -16.08 -40.07
N SER A 418 1.28 -16.17 -41.17
CA SER A 418 1.83 -16.63 -42.46
C SER A 418 2.88 -15.66 -43.02
N LEU A 419 2.62 -14.35 -42.97
CA LEU A 419 3.55 -13.32 -43.40
C LEU A 419 4.84 -13.33 -42.56
N MET A 420 4.73 -13.43 -41.23
CA MET A 420 5.87 -13.47 -40.30
C MET A 420 6.77 -14.69 -40.50
N ARG A 421 6.21 -15.83 -40.93
CA ARG A 421 6.97 -17.02 -41.31
C ARG A 421 7.78 -16.78 -42.59
N ASP A 422 7.18 -16.06 -43.53
CA ASP A 422 7.69 -15.80 -44.88
C ASP A 422 8.49 -14.48 -44.98
N CYS A 423 8.94 -13.93 -43.84
CA CYS A 423 9.89 -12.82 -43.72
C CYS A 423 11.34 -13.33 -43.55
N ASP A 424 12.33 -12.61 -44.10
CA ASP A 424 13.76 -12.92 -43.92
C ASP A 424 14.29 -12.59 -42.52
N ASP A 425 14.93 -13.57 -41.87
CA ASP A 425 15.54 -13.44 -40.53
C ASP A 425 16.64 -12.37 -40.43
N ALA A 426 17.31 -12.04 -41.54
CA ALA A 426 18.39 -11.07 -41.57
C ALA A 426 17.94 -9.59 -41.44
N SER A 427 16.63 -9.32 -41.45
CA SER A 427 16.09 -7.96 -41.49
C SER A 427 15.66 -7.40 -40.14
N PHE A 428 14.93 -8.17 -39.32
CA PHE A 428 14.35 -7.70 -38.06
C PHE A 428 14.08 -8.89 -37.13
N PRO A 429 14.24 -8.77 -35.79
CA PRO A 429 14.15 -9.94 -34.92
C PRO A 429 12.74 -10.52 -34.86
N LYS A 430 12.57 -11.78 -35.30
CA LYS A 430 11.26 -12.45 -35.33
C LYS A 430 10.60 -12.58 -33.95
N HIS A 431 11.38 -12.58 -32.86
CA HIS A 431 10.83 -12.54 -31.50
C HIS A 431 10.01 -11.26 -31.24
N VAL A 432 10.41 -10.11 -31.80
CA VAL A 432 9.66 -8.85 -31.65
C VAL A 432 8.32 -8.94 -32.38
N LEU A 433 8.30 -9.49 -33.61
CA LEU A 433 7.05 -9.72 -34.36
C LEU A 433 6.08 -10.62 -33.60
N LEU A 434 6.59 -11.76 -33.12
CA LEU A 434 5.81 -12.74 -32.36
C LEU A 434 5.26 -12.09 -31.09
N ARG A 435 6.08 -11.34 -30.35
CA ARG A 435 5.65 -10.64 -29.14
C ARG A 435 4.62 -9.54 -29.42
N THR A 436 4.79 -8.73 -30.47
CA THR A 436 3.84 -7.67 -30.86
C THR A 436 2.50 -8.28 -31.29
N LEU A 437 2.50 -9.31 -32.13
CA LEU A 437 1.28 -10.04 -32.48
C LEU A 437 0.59 -10.60 -31.23
N GLY A 438 1.35 -11.20 -30.31
CA GLY A 438 0.83 -11.69 -29.03
C GLY A 438 0.10 -10.60 -28.23
N LEU A 439 0.63 -9.37 -28.19
CA LEU A 439 -0.03 -8.24 -27.53
C LEU A 439 -1.34 -7.85 -28.22
N CYS A 440 -1.38 -7.84 -29.55
CA CYS A 440 -2.62 -7.58 -30.30
C CYS A 440 -3.69 -8.63 -29.98
N LEU A 441 -3.32 -9.92 -29.95
CA LEU A 441 -4.22 -11.05 -29.65
C LEU A 441 -4.61 -11.15 -28.16
N VAL A 442 -3.82 -10.54 -27.28
CA VAL A 442 -4.14 -10.38 -25.85
C VAL A 442 -5.21 -9.30 -25.61
N LEU A 443 -5.24 -8.28 -26.47
CA LEU A 443 -6.18 -7.15 -26.42
C LEU A 443 -7.46 -7.37 -27.24
N ALA A 444 -7.40 -8.16 -28.32
CA ALA A 444 -8.54 -8.47 -29.17
C ALA A 444 -8.54 -9.93 -29.63
N ASN A 445 -9.70 -10.58 -29.49
CA ASN A 445 -9.85 -12.02 -29.74
C ASN A 445 -9.94 -12.30 -31.26
N PRO A 446 -9.13 -13.21 -31.83
CA PRO A 446 -9.26 -13.62 -33.23
C PRO A 446 -10.46 -14.59 -33.42
N PRO A 447 -10.90 -14.81 -34.68
CA PRO A 447 -12.02 -15.68 -35.01
C PRO A 447 -11.84 -17.11 -34.48
N GLU A 448 -12.93 -17.71 -34.00
CA GLU A 448 -12.95 -19.00 -33.28
C GLU A 448 -12.18 -20.09 -34.05
N ASP A 449 -12.50 -20.26 -35.33
CA ASP A 449 -11.93 -21.27 -36.23
C ASP A 449 -10.42 -21.10 -36.47
N GLN A 450 -9.92 -19.86 -36.40
CA GLN A 450 -8.52 -19.54 -36.64
C GLN A 450 -7.65 -19.78 -35.40
N ARG A 451 -8.20 -19.67 -34.18
CA ARG A 451 -7.43 -19.67 -32.91
C ARG A 451 -6.42 -20.81 -32.80
N ARG A 452 -6.83 -22.05 -33.15
CA ARG A 452 -5.95 -23.24 -33.07
C ARG A 452 -4.81 -23.19 -34.07
N GLN A 453 -5.10 -22.73 -35.29
CA GLN A 453 -4.08 -22.62 -36.35
C GLN A 453 -3.08 -21.50 -36.04
N VAL A 454 -3.56 -20.36 -35.52
CA VAL A 454 -2.74 -19.23 -35.06
C VAL A 454 -1.79 -19.68 -33.95
N LEU A 455 -2.30 -20.30 -32.88
CA LEU A 455 -1.44 -20.79 -31.79
C LEU A 455 -0.43 -21.84 -32.29
N SER A 456 -0.87 -22.82 -33.07
CA SER A 456 0.01 -23.89 -33.57
C SER A 456 1.15 -23.36 -34.45
N GLN A 457 0.85 -22.44 -35.38
CA GLN A 457 1.86 -21.86 -36.26
C GLN A 457 2.77 -20.85 -35.54
N ALA A 458 2.22 -19.99 -34.68
CA ALA A 458 3.01 -19.05 -33.89
C ALA A 458 3.94 -19.78 -32.90
N TRP A 459 3.44 -20.79 -32.18
CA TRP A 459 4.26 -21.57 -31.26
C TRP A 459 5.37 -22.34 -31.98
N LYS A 460 5.12 -22.86 -33.18
CA LYS A 460 6.13 -23.50 -34.03
C LYS A 460 7.22 -22.53 -34.54
N ALA A 461 6.98 -21.21 -34.47
CA ALA A 461 8.01 -20.19 -34.67
C ALA A 461 8.72 -19.80 -33.36
N ILE A 462 7.97 -19.62 -32.26
CA ILE A 462 8.51 -19.28 -30.93
C ILE A 462 9.49 -20.37 -30.44
N ALA A 463 9.12 -21.65 -30.56
CA ALA A 463 9.95 -22.79 -30.17
C ALA A 463 11.20 -23.02 -31.05
N LYS A 464 11.47 -22.16 -32.03
CA LYS A 464 12.74 -22.14 -32.81
C LYS A 464 13.71 -21.05 -32.35
N LEU A 465 13.29 -20.15 -31.46
CA LEU A 465 14.15 -19.08 -30.94
C LEU A 465 15.26 -19.68 -30.08
N ARG A 466 16.51 -19.49 -30.50
CA ARG A 466 17.70 -20.05 -29.83
C ARG A 466 18.12 -19.28 -28.56
N SER A 467 17.82 -17.98 -28.51
CA SER A 467 18.07 -17.14 -27.34
C SER A 467 16.97 -17.36 -26.29
N PRO A 468 17.32 -17.74 -25.04
CA PRO A 468 16.33 -17.88 -23.97
C PRO A 468 15.61 -16.56 -23.64
N ALA A 469 16.31 -15.42 -23.74
CA ALA A 469 15.74 -14.10 -23.54
C ALA A 469 14.67 -13.77 -24.58
N ASP A 470 14.97 -14.04 -25.86
CA ASP A 470 14.03 -13.85 -27.00
C ASP A 470 12.79 -14.72 -26.81
N TYR A 471 13.01 -16.00 -26.48
CA TYR A 471 11.95 -16.98 -26.22
C TYR A 471 11.05 -16.54 -25.06
N LEU A 472 11.63 -16.21 -23.90
CA LEU A 472 10.89 -15.73 -22.74
C LEU A 472 10.13 -14.44 -23.01
N SER A 473 10.69 -13.51 -23.79
CA SER A 473 9.99 -12.27 -24.19
C SER A 473 8.71 -12.54 -24.97
N CYS A 474 8.66 -13.66 -25.72
CA CYS A 474 7.46 -14.13 -26.42
C CYS A 474 6.52 -14.86 -25.45
N VAL A 475 7.03 -15.82 -24.66
CA VAL A 475 6.19 -16.65 -23.76
C VAL A 475 5.50 -15.82 -22.68
N GLU A 476 6.15 -14.77 -22.15
CA GLU A 476 5.55 -13.81 -21.22
C GLU A 476 4.23 -13.23 -21.76
N VAL A 477 4.12 -13.01 -23.07
CA VAL A 477 2.90 -12.49 -23.71
C VAL A 477 1.99 -13.62 -24.18
N TRP A 478 2.55 -14.65 -24.83
CA TRP A 478 1.75 -15.71 -25.45
C TRP A 478 1.07 -16.66 -24.47
N ILE A 479 1.49 -16.73 -23.20
CA ILE A 479 0.82 -17.60 -22.21
C ILE A 479 -0.62 -17.18 -21.91
N GLU A 480 -0.96 -15.89 -22.03
CA GLU A 480 -2.33 -15.41 -21.81
C GLU A 480 -3.32 -15.93 -22.87
N PHE A 481 -2.89 -16.06 -24.12
CA PHE A 481 -3.77 -16.38 -25.24
C PHE A 481 -4.43 -17.78 -25.11
N PRO A 482 -3.69 -18.87 -24.78
CA PRO A 482 -4.28 -20.14 -24.38
C PRO A 482 -5.07 -20.08 -23.08
N CYS A 483 -4.63 -19.30 -22.08
CA CYS A 483 -5.42 -19.19 -20.84
C CYS A 483 -6.78 -18.50 -21.05
N LYS A 484 -6.92 -17.67 -22.10
CA LYS A 484 -8.17 -17.01 -22.51
C LYS A 484 -9.08 -17.86 -23.42
N HIS A 485 -8.51 -18.78 -24.20
CA HIS A 485 -9.24 -19.43 -25.31
C HIS A 485 -9.16 -20.95 -25.38
N PHE A 486 -8.29 -21.59 -24.59
CA PHE A 486 -7.99 -23.01 -24.70
C PHE A 486 -8.12 -23.75 -23.37
N THR A 487 -8.05 -25.07 -23.45
CA THR A 487 -8.16 -25.92 -22.28
C THR A 487 -6.88 -25.92 -21.46
N VAL A 488 -7.03 -26.29 -20.18
CA VAL A 488 -5.93 -26.50 -19.21
C VAL A 488 -4.83 -27.43 -19.77
N ARG A 489 -5.17 -28.38 -20.64
CA ARG A 489 -4.21 -29.26 -21.33
C ARG A 489 -3.34 -28.54 -22.36
N GLU A 490 -3.93 -27.61 -23.10
CA GLU A 490 -3.23 -26.78 -24.07
C GLU A 490 -2.32 -25.76 -23.36
N VAL A 491 -2.70 -25.27 -22.17
CA VAL A 491 -1.82 -24.47 -21.28
C VAL A 491 -0.66 -25.32 -20.75
N ASP A 492 -0.93 -26.48 -20.15
CA ASP A 492 0.10 -27.37 -19.56
C ASP A 492 1.13 -27.84 -20.60
N ALA A 493 0.70 -28.17 -21.83
CA ALA A 493 1.60 -28.54 -22.91
C ALA A 493 2.63 -27.43 -23.24
N LEU A 494 2.24 -26.16 -23.08
CA LEU A 494 3.11 -24.99 -23.28
C LEU A 494 4.01 -24.75 -22.07
N LEU A 495 3.52 -24.98 -20.84
CA LEU A 495 4.36 -24.98 -19.64
C LEU A 495 5.44 -26.07 -19.72
N GLY A 496 5.09 -27.27 -20.18
CA GLY A 496 6.06 -28.33 -20.41
C GLY A 496 7.08 -27.98 -21.50
N ALA A 497 6.69 -27.25 -22.55
CA ALA A 497 7.62 -26.76 -23.56
C ALA A 497 8.56 -25.67 -22.99
N LEU A 498 8.04 -24.77 -22.15
CA LEU A 498 8.81 -23.78 -21.41
C LEU A 498 9.85 -24.43 -20.48
N VAL A 499 9.44 -25.40 -19.66
CA VAL A 499 10.34 -26.17 -18.78
C VAL A 499 11.41 -26.90 -19.59
N ARG A 500 11.02 -27.63 -20.65
CA ARG A 500 11.97 -28.37 -21.52
C ARG A 500 12.98 -27.47 -22.24
N GLN A 501 12.67 -26.21 -22.48
CA GLN A 501 13.58 -25.27 -23.17
C GLN A 501 14.48 -24.46 -22.22
N LEU A 502 14.16 -24.38 -20.92
CA LEU A 502 14.95 -23.60 -19.94
C LEU A 502 15.78 -24.44 -18.97
N VAL A 503 15.43 -25.73 -18.78
CA VAL A 503 16.25 -26.67 -18.01
C VAL A 503 17.62 -26.91 -18.65
N PRO A 504 17.75 -27.08 -20.00
CA PRO A 504 19.03 -27.00 -20.68
C PRO A 504 19.74 -25.67 -20.39
N ASP A 505 21.07 -25.73 -20.21
CA ASP A 505 21.95 -24.58 -19.96
C ASP A 505 21.58 -23.69 -18.77
N ARG A 506 20.63 -24.12 -17.91
CA ARG A 506 20.12 -23.40 -16.73
C ARG A 506 19.63 -21.97 -17.02
N ALA A 507 19.08 -21.72 -18.21
CA ALA A 507 18.68 -20.39 -18.64
C ALA A 507 17.64 -19.71 -17.72
N TYR A 508 16.91 -20.49 -16.90
CA TYR A 508 16.01 -19.98 -15.86
C TYR A 508 16.72 -19.10 -14.80
N GLU A 509 18.01 -19.34 -14.51
CA GLU A 509 18.78 -18.60 -13.49
C GLU A 509 19.03 -17.14 -13.90
N GLN A 510 19.08 -16.85 -15.21
CA GLN A 510 19.34 -15.51 -15.75
C GLN A 510 18.07 -14.65 -15.90
N HIS A 511 16.89 -15.28 -15.98
CA HIS A 511 15.61 -14.62 -16.30
C HIS A 511 14.47 -14.83 -15.28
N PRO A 512 14.72 -14.94 -13.96
CA PRO A 512 13.70 -15.38 -13.00
C PRO A 512 12.50 -14.42 -12.86
N GLN A 513 12.71 -13.11 -13.08
CA GLN A 513 11.62 -12.11 -13.05
C GLN A 513 10.61 -12.29 -14.21
N GLN A 514 11.05 -12.77 -15.37
CA GLN A 514 10.14 -13.05 -16.50
C GLN A 514 9.33 -14.32 -16.25
N LEU A 515 9.93 -15.32 -15.59
CA LEU A 515 9.23 -16.52 -15.15
C LEU A 515 8.17 -16.24 -14.08
N ALA A 516 8.46 -15.36 -13.11
CA ALA A 516 7.46 -14.92 -12.14
C ALA A 516 6.23 -14.28 -12.83
N ARG A 517 6.45 -13.45 -13.85
CA ARG A 517 5.34 -12.84 -14.64
C ARG A 517 4.54 -13.85 -15.46
N VAL A 518 5.16 -14.91 -15.97
CA VAL A 518 4.44 -16.01 -16.65
C VAL A 518 3.45 -16.67 -15.67
N VAL A 519 3.88 -16.91 -14.42
CA VAL A 519 3.00 -17.42 -13.35
C VAL A 519 1.90 -16.42 -13.02
N GLU A 520 2.22 -15.14 -12.81
CA GLU A 520 1.24 -14.08 -12.50
C GLU A 520 0.15 -13.95 -13.58
N ARG A 521 0.51 -13.97 -14.87
CA ARG A 521 -0.45 -13.88 -15.99
C ARG A 521 -1.32 -15.14 -16.12
N LEU A 522 -0.78 -16.31 -15.80
CA LEU A 522 -1.55 -17.55 -15.78
C LEU A 522 -2.62 -17.52 -14.68
N LEU A 523 -2.26 -17.05 -13.48
CA LEU A 523 -3.17 -16.90 -12.33
C LEU A 523 -4.29 -15.86 -12.54
N GLN A 524 -4.10 -14.88 -13.43
CA GLN A 524 -5.14 -13.90 -13.81
C GLN A 524 -6.28 -14.52 -14.64
N HIS A 525 -6.10 -15.74 -15.16
CA HIS A 525 -7.05 -16.37 -16.09
C HIS A 525 -7.46 -17.78 -15.64
N VAL A 526 -6.56 -18.57 -15.08
CA VAL A 526 -6.88 -19.90 -14.53
C VAL A 526 -7.42 -19.73 -13.11
N THR A 527 -8.74 -19.64 -12.97
CA THR A 527 -9.42 -19.41 -11.68
C THR A 527 -9.84 -20.69 -10.94
N ASP A 528 -9.73 -21.85 -11.58
CA ASP A 528 -10.03 -23.15 -10.97
C ASP A 528 -8.72 -23.77 -10.47
N PHE A 529 -8.48 -23.66 -9.15
CA PHE A 529 -7.27 -24.16 -8.52
C PHE A 529 -7.13 -25.69 -8.58
N GLY A 530 -8.23 -26.44 -8.62
CA GLY A 530 -8.19 -27.90 -8.80
C GLY A 530 -7.60 -28.26 -10.17
N ARG A 531 -8.02 -27.54 -11.23
CA ARG A 531 -7.43 -27.70 -12.57
C ARG A 531 -6.00 -27.18 -12.68
N LEU A 532 -5.67 -26.10 -11.97
CA LEU A 532 -4.32 -25.54 -11.93
C LEU A 532 -3.32 -26.51 -11.30
N CYS A 533 -3.66 -27.06 -10.13
CA CYS A 533 -2.81 -28.01 -9.40
C CYS A 533 -2.78 -29.40 -10.05
N ALA A 534 -3.68 -29.69 -10.99
CA ALA A 534 -3.67 -30.88 -11.85
C ALA A 534 -2.84 -30.72 -13.15
N MET A 535 -2.21 -29.56 -13.39
CA MET A 535 -1.22 -29.39 -14.47
C MET A 535 0.12 -30.05 -14.07
N GLU A 536 0.58 -31.04 -14.84
CA GLU A 536 1.83 -31.76 -14.58
C GLU A 536 3.05 -30.83 -14.51
N HIS A 537 3.05 -29.74 -15.28
CA HIS A 537 4.20 -28.86 -15.45
C HIS A 537 4.13 -27.55 -14.62
N PHE A 538 3.04 -27.31 -13.87
CA PHE A 538 2.86 -26.08 -13.08
C PHE A 538 3.75 -26.02 -11.84
N LEU A 539 3.79 -27.09 -11.01
CA LEU A 539 4.70 -27.14 -9.87
C LEU A 539 6.18 -27.16 -10.30
N PRO A 540 6.60 -27.95 -11.32
CA PRO A 540 7.94 -27.84 -11.90
C PRO A 540 8.34 -26.41 -12.32
N LEU A 541 7.42 -25.63 -12.93
CA LEU A 541 7.70 -24.24 -13.30
C LEU A 541 7.98 -23.35 -12.09
N LEU A 542 7.25 -23.51 -10.99
CA LEU A 542 7.51 -22.81 -9.73
C LEU A 542 8.84 -23.24 -9.11
N ASP A 543 9.22 -24.52 -9.25
CA ASP A 543 10.49 -25.02 -8.73
C ASP A 543 11.72 -24.59 -9.54
N LEU A 544 11.57 -24.22 -10.82
CA LEU A 544 12.62 -23.54 -11.59
C LEU A 544 12.95 -22.13 -11.07
N LEU A 545 12.08 -21.49 -10.29
CA LEU A 545 12.40 -20.18 -9.70
C LEU A 545 13.48 -20.36 -8.62
N PRO A 546 14.62 -19.64 -8.67
CA PRO A 546 15.74 -19.82 -7.72
C PRO A 546 15.31 -19.74 -6.26
N ARG A 547 15.76 -20.71 -5.44
CA ARG A 547 15.30 -20.89 -4.05
C ARG A 547 15.47 -19.65 -3.18
N GLU A 548 16.58 -18.93 -3.35
CA GLU A 548 16.94 -17.72 -2.59
C GLU A 548 16.59 -16.42 -3.36
N GLY A 549 15.80 -16.52 -4.43
CA GLY A 549 15.43 -15.39 -5.28
C GLY A 549 14.09 -14.74 -4.93
N ASP A 550 14.08 -13.41 -4.83
CA ASP A 550 12.88 -12.56 -4.71
C ASP A 550 11.76 -12.94 -5.73
N ALA A 551 12.13 -13.34 -6.95
CA ALA A 551 11.19 -13.82 -7.96
C ALA A 551 10.42 -15.10 -7.56
N ARG A 552 11.05 -16.03 -6.81
CA ARG A 552 10.36 -17.22 -6.27
C ARG A 552 9.36 -16.82 -5.20
N VAL A 553 9.76 -15.91 -4.31
CA VAL A 553 8.88 -15.35 -3.27
C VAL A 553 7.70 -14.63 -3.89
N ARG A 554 7.92 -13.80 -4.92
CA ARG A 554 6.87 -13.13 -5.70
C ARG A 554 5.91 -14.14 -6.35
N GLY A 555 6.42 -15.13 -7.07
CA GLY A 555 5.61 -16.19 -7.68
C GLY A 555 4.76 -16.94 -6.65
N CYS A 556 5.35 -17.37 -5.54
CA CYS A 556 4.63 -18.10 -4.49
C CYS A 556 3.60 -17.22 -3.76
N LYS A 557 3.91 -15.94 -3.50
CA LYS A 557 2.93 -14.96 -2.98
C LYS A 557 1.78 -14.75 -3.95
N ALA A 558 2.04 -14.63 -5.25
CA ALA A 558 1.01 -14.48 -6.27
C ALA A 558 0.07 -15.69 -6.32
N VAL A 559 0.62 -16.92 -6.29
CA VAL A 559 -0.18 -18.16 -6.21
C VAL A 559 -1.08 -18.17 -4.97
N MET A 560 -0.51 -17.86 -3.80
CA MET A 560 -1.25 -17.86 -2.54
C MET A 560 -2.32 -16.75 -2.49
N ALA A 561 -2.01 -15.54 -2.97
CA ALA A 561 -2.96 -14.43 -3.04
C ALA A 561 -4.09 -14.69 -4.04
N ALA A 562 -3.80 -15.28 -5.20
CA ALA A 562 -4.80 -15.68 -6.18
C ALA A 562 -5.75 -16.74 -5.60
N PHE A 563 -5.21 -17.74 -4.89
CA PHE A 563 -6.02 -18.73 -4.18
C PHE A 563 -6.98 -18.06 -3.19
N LEU A 564 -6.50 -17.16 -2.33
CA LEU A 564 -7.33 -16.50 -1.31
C LEU A 564 -8.39 -15.54 -1.88
N ALA A 565 -8.12 -14.95 -3.04
CA ALA A 565 -9.08 -14.08 -3.74
C ALA A 565 -10.20 -14.88 -4.43
N GLN A 566 -9.86 -16.06 -4.98
CA GLN A 566 -10.76 -16.88 -5.80
C GLN A 566 -11.52 -17.93 -4.94
N GLN A 567 -10.80 -18.68 -4.09
CA GLN A 567 -11.35 -19.71 -3.23
C GLN A 567 -12.00 -19.09 -1.98
N LYS A 568 -13.34 -19.03 -1.95
CA LYS A 568 -14.11 -18.51 -0.82
C LYS A 568 -14.57 -19.61 0.16
N GLU A 569 -14.98 -20.76 -0.36
CA GLU A 569 -15.39 -21.92 0.42
C GLU A 569 -14.18 -22.80 0.78
N PRO A 570 -14.20 -23.55 1.89
CA PRO A 570 -13.10 -24.43 2.25
C PRO A 570 -12.95 -25.59 1.24
N THR A 571 -11.72 -25.84 0.80
CA THR A 571 -11.38 -26.96 -0.09
C THR A 571 -10.92 -28.20 0.69
N ARG A 572 -11.05 -29.35 0.02
CA ARG A 572 -10.64 -30.69 0.46
C ARG A 572 -9.91 -31.47 -0.64
N ASP A 573 -9.56 -30.83 -1.75
CA ASP A 573 -8.88 -31.46 -2.88
C ASP A 573 -7.41 -31.75 -2.51
N PRO A 574 -6.97 -33.03 -2.46
CA PRO A 574 -5.60 -33.36 -2.08
C PRO A 574 -4.53 -32.73 -2.99
N LEU A 575 -4.81 -32.51 -4.27
CA LEU A 575 -3.86 -31.90 -5.20
C LEU A 575 -3.65 -30.42 -4.86
N VAL A 576 -4.74 -29.70 -4.61
CA VAL A 576 -4.70 -28.28 -4.19
C VAL A 576 -4.01 -28.13 -2.84
N LEU A 577 -4.35 -28.99 -1.87
CA LEU A 577 -3.77 -28.94 -0.53
C LEU A 577 -2.27 -29.27 -0.55
N HIS A 578 -1.84 -30.28 -1.32
CA HIS A 578 -0.41 -30.60 -1.48
C HIS A 578 0.36 -29.49 -2.20
N ALA A 579 -0.18 -28.95 -3.30
CA ALA A 579 0.42 -27.86 -4.05
C ALA A 579 0.58 -26.59 -3.20
N LEU A 580 -0.46 -26.20 -2.47
CA LEU A 580 -0.41 -25.01 -1.60
C LEU A 580 0.45 -25.22 -0.35
N MET A 581 0.55 -26.44 0.17
CA MET A 581 1.52 -26.76 1.22
C MET A 581 2.97 -26.60 0.72
N HIS A 582 3.29 -27.07 -0.49
CA HIS A 582 4.61 -26.88 -1.12
C HIS A 582 4.93 -25.39 -1.38
N VAL A 583 3.97 -24.64 -1.93
CA VAL A 583 4.09 -23.17 -2.10
C VAL A 583 4.26 -22.46 -0.76
N GLY A 584 3.53 -22.89 0.27
CA GLY A 584 3.65 -22.36 1.63
C GLY A 584 5.01 -22.66 2.27
N GLN A 585 5.56 -23.86 2.07
CA GLN A 585 6.89 -24.23 2.51
C GLN A 585 7.97 -23.41 1.79
N ALA A 586 7.80 -23.15 0.49
CA ALA A 586 8.69 -22.25 -0.26
C ALA A 586 8.63 -20.79 0.24
N LEU A 587 7.48 -20.31 0.69
CA LEU A 587 7.36 -19.00 1.35
C LEU A 587 8.01 -19.00 2.73
N HIS A 588 7.75 -20.02 3.56
CA HIS A 588 8.34 -20.16 4.89
C HIS A 588 9.88 -20.23 4.83
N ALA A 589 10.42 -21.05 3.92
CA ALA A 589 11.86 -21.19 3.72
C ALA A 589 12.56 -19.91 3.20
N SER A 590 11.82 -18.91 2.71
CA SER A 590 12.38 -17.60 2.33
C SER A 590 12.58 -16.64 3.51
N LEU A 591 12.01 -16.94 4.68
CA LEU A 591 12.06 -16.11 5.89
C LEU A 591 13.36 -16.33 6.67
N ASN A 592 14.47 -15.89 6.07
CA ASN A 592 15.79 -15.88 6.72
C ASN A 592 15.82 -15.03 8.01
N ALA A 593 16.89 -15.18 8.80
CA ALA A 593 17.08 -14.42 10.03
C ALA A 593 17.02 -12.89 9.83
N LEU A 594 17.43 -12.40 8.64
CA LEU A 594 17.41 -11.00 8.23
C LEU A 594 16.09 -10.54 7.56
N ALA A 595 15.07 -11.40 7.45
CA ALA A 595 13.79 -11.03 6.87
C ALA A 595 13.05 -10.00 7.75
N LEU A 596 12.55 -8.93 7.12
CA LEU A 596 11.80 -7.86 7.78
C LEU A 596 10.53 -8.38 8.46
N GLU A 597 10.10 -7.71 9.53
CA GLU A 597 8.89 -8.08 10.27
C GLU A 597 7.63 -7.98 9.41
N ASP A 598 7.50 -6.94 8.57
CA ASP A 598 6.40 -6.81 7.61
C ASP A 598 6.33 -7.97 6.60
N GLU A 599 7.49 -8.51 6.19
CA GLU A 599 7.57 -9.67 5.30
C GLU A 599 7.12 -10.96 6.02
N ARG A 600 7.58 -11.18 7.26
CA ARG A 600 7.12 -12.29 8.12
C ARG A 600 5.61 -12.19 8.38
N ARG A 601 5.10 -10.98 8.65
CA ARG A 601 3.70 -10.67 8.92
C ARG A 601 2.83 -10.92 7.68
N HIS A 602 3.27 -10.48 6.50
CA HIS A 602 2.54 -10.69 5.24
C HIS A 602 2.50 -12.16 4.82
N ILE A 603 3.64 -12.88 4.90
CA ILE A 603 3.66 -14.34 4.64
C ILE A 603 2.83 -15.10 5.68
N GLY A 604 2.88 -14.69 6.95
CA GLY A 604 2.00 -15.23 8.00
C GLY A 604 0.52 -15.03 7.70
N GLN A 605 0.09 -13.85 7.26
CA GLN A 605 -1.30 -13.58 6.85
C GLN A 605 -1.74 -14.47 5.67
N LEU A 606 -0.90 -14.64 4.65
CA LEU A 606 -1.18 -15.52 3.52
C LEU A 606 -1.33 -16.99 3.94
N LEU A 607 -0.46 -17.48 4.83
CA LEU A 607 -0.53 -18.85 5.35
C LEU A 607 -1.73 -19.08 6.28
N CYS A 608 -2.06 -18.14 7.18
CA CYS A 608 -3.27 -18.22 8.00
C CYS A 608 -4.54 -18.20 7.13
N GLY A 609 -4.57 -17.38 6.07
CA GLY A 609 -5.66 -17.39 5.09
C GLY A 609 -5.80 -18.74 4.40
N PHE A 610 -4.69 -19.40 4.04
CA PHE A 610 -4.71 -20.74 3.44
C PHE A 610 -5.31 -21.77 4.41
N LEU A 611 -4.83 -21.81 5.66
CA LEU A 611 -5.34 -22.75 6.67
C LEU A 611 -6.85 -22.59 6.91
N GLN A 612 -7.35 -21.36 6.96
CA GLN A 612 -8.79 -21.05 7.09
C GLN A 612 -9.64 -21.49 5.86
N ARG A 613 -8.99 -21.81 4.72
CA ARG A 613 -9.62 -22.36 3.51
C ARG A 613 -9.46 -23.88 3.37
N VAL A 614 -8.97 -24.60 4.38
CA VAL A 614 -8.88 -26.07 4.36
C VAL A 614 -9.96 -26.68 5.25
N GLY A 615 -10.80 -27.56 4.71
CA GLY A 615 -11.92 -28.15 5.44
C GLY A 615 -12.34 -29.55 4.99
N PHE A 616 -12.04 -30.55 5.81
CA PHE A 616 -12.46 -31.95 5.62
C PHE A 616 -13.90 -32.24 6.15
N GLY A 617 -14.63 -31.19 6.54
CA GLY A 617 -16.05 -31.24 6.87
C GLY A 617 -16.36 -31.94 8.20
N ARG A 618 -16.62 -33.26 8.13
CA ARG A 618 -16.86 -34.12 9.30
C ARG A 618 -15.72 -35.09 9.60
N ASP A 619 -14.71 -35.18 8.72
CA ASP A 619 -13.51 -35.96 9.02
C ASP A 619 -12.56 -35.14 9.90
N PHE A 620 -12.80 -35.21 11.20
CA PHE A 620 -12.02 -34.47 12.19
C PHE A 620 -10.62 -35.08 12.39
N GLU A 621 -10.43 -36.38 12.10
CA GLU A 621 -9.13 -37.05 12.19
C GLU A 621 -8.21 -36.59 11.04
N GLN A 622 -8.72 -36.53 9.81
CA GLN A 622 -7.99 -35.96 8.66
C GLN A 622 -7.70 -34.46 8.84
N GLN A 623 -8.64 -33.68 9.40
CA GLN A 623 -8.42 -32.27 9.71
C GLN A 623 -7.30 -32.07 10.74
N LEU A 624 -7.25 -32.90 11.80
CA LEU A 624 -6.18 -32.81 12.82
C LEU A 624 -4.82 -33.25 12.24
N ALA A 625 -4.78 -34.27 11.40
CA ALA A 625 -3.56 -34.69 10.70
C ALA A 625 -2.97 -33.54 9.86
N PHE A 626 -3.81 -32.87 9.05
CA PHE A 626 -3.39 -31.70 8.27
C PHE A 626 -2.81 -30.56 9.14
N TYR A 627 -3.37 -30.33 10.34
CA TYR A 627 -2.82 -29.34 11.27
C TYR A 627 -1.47 -29.78 11.88
N VAL A 628 -1.23 -31.08 12.10
CA VAL A 628 0.08 -31.61 12.49
C VAL A 628 1.13 -31.37 11.39
N ASP A 629 0.78 -31.62 10.13
CA ASP A 629 1.66 -31.37 8.98
C ASP A 629 1.95 -29.88 8.82
N ALA A 630 0.93 -29.01 8.93
CA ALA A 630 1.09 -27.56 8.88
C ALA A 630 1.98 -27.02 10.01
N ARG A 631 1.86 -27.55 11.23
CA ARG A 631 2.73 -27.19 12.37
C ARG A 631 4.19 -27.56 12.12
N ALA A 632 4.44 -28.72 11.50
CA ALA A 632 5.79 -29.13 11.12
C ALA A 632 6.36 -28.20 10.02
N ALA A 633 5.54 -27.89 9.01
CA ALA A 633 5.92 -27.04 7.87
C ALA A 633 6.19 -25.57 8.24
N PHE A 634 5.45 -24.99 9.18
CA PHE A 634 5.46 -23.54 9.46
C PHE A 634 5.96 -23.16 10.87
N SER A 635 6.77 -24.04 11.47
CA SER A 635 7.17 -24.00 12.87
C SER A 635 7.84 -22.70 13.37
N ALA A 636 8.39 -21.86 12.48
CA ALA A 636 9.01 -20.57 12.84
C ALA A 636 8.10 -19.34 12.66
N LEU A 637 6.79 -19.50 12.48
CA LEU A 637 5.82 -18.39 12.34
C LEU A 637 4.78 -18.39 13.47
N ASP A 638 5.01 -17.58 14.51
CA ASP A 638 4.07 -17.36 15.61
C ASP A 638 2.61 -17.11 15.15
N PRO A 639 2.30 -16.25 14.15
CA PRO A 639 0.91 -16.04 13.71
C PRO A 639 0.23 -17.30 13.19
N VAL A 640 0.99 -18.19 12.52
CA VAL A 640 0.49 -19.45 11.97
C VAL A 640 0.29 -20.48 13.09
N LEU A 641 1.21 -20.53 14.05
CA LEU A 641 1.07 -21.37 15.24
C LEU A 641 -0.13 -20.94 16.12
N VAL A 642 -0.36 -19.63 16.29
CA VAL A 642 -1.54 -19.09 16.99
C VAL A 642 -2.83 -19.51 16.29
N GLN A 643 -2.91 -19.32 14.96
CA GLN A 643 -4.07 -19.75 14.15
C GLN A 643 -4.35 -21.25 14.30
N LEU A 644 -3.30 -22.09 14.19
CA LEU A 644 -3.42 -23.54 14.31
C LEU A 644 -3.93 -23.99 15.70
N VAL A 645 -3.50 -23.35 16.79
CA VAL A 645 -4.01 -23.65 18.14
C VAL A 645 -5.47 -23.22 18.29
N GLN A 646 -5.88 -22.08 17.71
CA GLN A 646 -7.27 -21.65 17.70
C GLN A 646 -8.16 -22.61 16.88
N ASP A 647 -7.70 -23.06 15.71
CA ASP A 647 -8.42 -24.01 14.85
C ASP A 647 -8.57 -25.39 15.49
N VAL A 648 -7.55 -25.89 16.19
CA VAL A 648 -7.65 -27.18 16.91
C VAL A 648 -8.57 -27.09 18.13
N ASN A 649 -8.56 -25.96 18.87
CA ASN A 649 -9.56 -25.71 19.92
C ASN A 649 -10.98 -25.61 19.34
N LEU A 650 -11.16 -25.01 18.16
CA LEU A 650 -12.43 -24.97 17.44
C LEU A 650 -12.85 -26.37 16.93
N LEU A 651 -11.91 -27.22 16.52
CA LEU A 651 -12.16 -28.60 16.11
C LEU A 651 -12.64 -29.47 17.28
N ALA A 652 -12.05 -29.29 18.48
CA ALA A 652 -12.54 -29.88 19.71
C ALA A 652 -13.97 -29.41 20.05
N MET A 653 -14.25 -28.10 19.96
CA MET A 653 -15.59 -27.56 20.23
C MET A 653 -16.64 -27.97 19.18
N ARG A 654 -16.28 -28.10 17.90
CA ARG A 654 -17.12 -28.70 16.85
C ARG A 654 -17.43 -30.17 17.17
N THR A 655 -16.43 -30.93 17.62
CA THR A 655 -16.63 -32.31 18.09
C THR A 655 -17.63 -32.37 19.25
N ARG A 656 -17.48 -31.51 20.26
CA ARG A 656 -18.41 -31.36 21.39
C ARG A 656 -19.85 -31.09 20.94
N GLN A 657 -20.03 -30.21 19.94
CA GLN A 657 -21.32 -29.82 19.39
C GLN A 657 -22.00 -31.00 18.67
N VAL A 658 -21.25 -31.77 17.87
CA VAL A 658 -21.76 -32.97 17.18
C VAL A 658 -22.19 -34.04 18.17
N VAL A 659 -21.40 -34.31 19.23
CA VAL A 659 -21.74 -35.32 20.25
C VAL A 659 -22.64 -34.78 21.37
N LYS A 660 -23.06 -33.52 21.33
CA LYS A 660 -23.83 -32.84 22.40
C LYS A 660 -23.25 -33.09 23.81
N GLY A 661 -21.92 -33.00 23.96
CA GLY A 661 -21.22 -33.26 25.23
C GLY A 661 -21.25 -34.72 25.74
N HIS A 662 -21.61 -35.69 24.90
CA HIS A 662 -21.62 -37.13 25.21
C HIS A 662 -20.49 -37.86 24.46
N HIS A 663 -19.27 -37.74 24.94
CA HIS A 663 -18.09 -38.28 24.26
C HIS A 663 -18.00 -39.81 24.39
N THR A 664 -18.02 -40.51 23.25
CA THR A 664 -17.59 -41.92 23.14
C THR A 664 -16.10 -42.07 23.43
N ARG A 665 -15.63 -43.31 23.72
CA ARG A 665 -14.19 -43.61 23.91
C ARG A 665 -13.29 -43.09 22.77
N LYS A 666 -13.76 -43.17 21.51
CA LYS A 666 -13.04 -42.62 20.35
C LYS A 666 -13.00 -41.10 20.38
N THR A 667 -14.14 -40.43 20.46
CA THR A 667 -14.23 -38.95 20.45
C THR A 667 -13.57 -38.31 21.68
N ALA A 668 -13.51 -39.00 22.82
CA ALA A 668 -12.75 -38.56 23.99
C ALA A 668 -11.24 -38.68 23.79
N ALA A 669 -10.77 -39.74 23.12
CA ALA A 669 -9.36 -39.86 22.73
C ALA A 669 -8.97 -38.80 21.70
N PHE A 670 -9.84 -38.52 20.72
CA PHE A 670 -9.65 -37.46 19.74
C PHE A 670 -9.50 -36.07 20.38
N VAL A 671 -10.41 -35.66 21.28
CA VAL A 671 -10.29 -34.34 21.92
C VAL A 671 -9.07 -34.26 22.87
N ARG A 672 -8.66 -35.36 23.50
CA ARG A 672 -7.37 -35.41 24.21
C ARG A 672 -6.18 -35.23 23.27
N ALA A 673 -6.23 -35.74 22.04
CA ALA A 673 -5.20 -35.47 21.02
C ALA A 673 -5.20 -33.98 20.60
N CYS A 674 -6.37 -33.34 20.44
CA CYS A 674 -6.47 -31.90 20.23
C CYS A 674 -5.83 -31.10 21.39
N ALA A 675 -6.15 -31.45 22.65
CA ALA A 675 -5.58 -30.78 23.82
C ALA A 675 -4.06 -31.00 23.92
N ALA A 676 -3.56 -32.21 23.64
CA ALA A 676 -2.13 -32.51 23.58
C ALA A 676 -1.42 -31.73 22.47
N TYR A 677 -2.05 -31.59 21.29
CA TYR A 677 -1.54 -30.75 20.20
C TYR A 677 -1.37 -29.29 20.65
N CYS A 678 -2.39 -28.70 21.28
CA CYS A 678 -2.30 -27.34 21.82
C CYS A 678 -1.17 -27.23 22.86
N PHE A 679 -1.10 -28.19 23.78
CA PHE A 679 -0.08 -28.26 24.83
C PHE A 679 1.35 -28.32 24.30
N ILE A 680 1.63 -29.04 23.20
CA ILE A 680 2.98 -29.07 22.59
C ILE A 680 3.26 -27.90 21.63
N THR A 681 2.28 -27.04 21.33
CA THR A 681 2.42 -25.96 20.33
C THR A 681 2.55 -24.59 20.98
N ILE A 682 1.79 -24.33 22.05
CA ILE A 682 1.84 -23.06 22.77
C ILE A 682 3.25 -22.74 23.33
N PRO A 683 4.02 -23.69 23.90
CA PRO A 683 5.39 -23.42 24.36
C PRO A 683 6.36 -22.95 23.26
N SER A 684 6.07 -23.26 21.99
CA SER A 684 6.93 -22.89 20.85
C SER A 684 6.80 -21.43 20.41
N LEU A 685 5.79 -20.70 20.90
CA LEU A 685 5.59 -19.29 20.59
C LEU A 685 6.59 -18.40 21.33
N SER A 686 7.07 -17.36 20.63
CA SER A 686 7.88 -16.29 21.23
C SER A 686 7.03 -15.34 22.07
N SER A 687 5.82 -15.00 21.61
CA SER A 687 4.94 -14.02 22.27
C SER A 687 4.30 -14.61 23.53
N VAL A 688 4.83 -14.26 24.72
CA VAL A 688 4.30 -14.79 25.99
C VAL A 688 2.87 -14.31 26.28
N GLN A 689 2.45 -13.14 25.79
CA GLN A 689 1.03 -12.74 25.81
C GLN A 689 0.17 -13.76 25.05
N SER A 690 0.57 -14.12 23.82
CA SER A 690 -0.11 -15.13 23.01
C SER A 690 -0.13 -16.50 23.71
N ARG A 691 0.98 -16.88 24.38
CA ARG A 691 1.02 -18.12 25.18
C ARG A 691 -0.02 -18.13 26.29
N LEU A 692 -0.07 -17.06 27.09
CA LEU A 692 -1.03 -16.89 28.17
C LEU A 692 -2.49 -17.00 27.67
N GLU A 693 -2.85 -16.22 26.65
CA GLU A 693 -4.20 -16.23 26.08
C GLU A 693 -4.60 -17.62 25.56
N LEU A 694 -3.71 -18.29 24.82
CA LEU A 694 -3.97 -19.62 24.28
C LEU A 694 -4.01 -20.72 25.34
N TYR A 695 -3.22 -20.66 26.42
CA TYR A 695 -3.36 -21.60 27.54
C TYR A 695 -4.71 -21.42 28.26
N LEU A 696 -5.22 -20.19 28.40
CA LEU A 696 -6.55 -19.97 28.97
C LEU A 696 -7.63 -20.60 28.09
N LEU A 697 -7.61 -20.31 26.78
CA LEU A 697 -8.57 -20.84 25.81
C LEU A 697 -8.52 -22.37 25.70
N SER A 698 -7.32 -22.95 25.63
CA SER A 698 -7.11 -24.40 25.52
C SER A 698 -7.53 -25.13 26.79
N GLY A 699 -7.27 -24.55 27.97
CA GLY A 699 -7.74 -25.10 29.24
C GLY A 699 -9.26 -25.04 29.37
N GLN A 700 -9.90 -23.91 29.01
CA GLN A 700 -11.36 -23.78 28.98
C GLN A 700 -12.01 -24.80 28.04
N THR A 701 -11.46 -24.98 26.84
CA THR A 701 -11.99 -25.97 25.87
C THR A 701 -11.74 -27.41 26.29
N ALA A 702 -10.60 -27.74 26.93
CA ALA A 702 -10.36 -29.06 27.53
C ALA A 702 -11.38 -29.37 28.63
N TYR A 703 -11.63 -28.42 29.54
CA TYR A 703 -12.63 -28.55 30.61
C TYR A 703 -14.06 -28.74 30.07
N LEU A 704 -14.47 -27.95 29.07
CA LEU A 704 -15.75 -28.12 28.40
C LEU A 704 -15.93 -29.52 27.75
N ASN A 705 -14.84 -30.18 27.37
CA ASN A 705 -14.81 -31.51 26.75
C ASN A 705 -14.45 -32.64 27.75
N GLN A 706 -14.61 -32.43 29.07
CA GLN A 706 -14.35 -33.43 30.12
C GLN A 706 -12.90 -33.97 30.12
N CYS A 707 -11.95 -33.21 29.57
CA CYS A 707 -10.52 -33.58 29.49
C CYS A 707 -9.73 -32.96 30.66
N LEU A 708 -10.17 -33.29 31.89
CA LEU A 708 -9.76 -32.61 33.14
C LEU A 708 -8.24 -32.57 33.32
N SER A 709 -7.56 -33.73 33.24
CA SER A 709 -6.11 -33.81 33.44
C SER A 709 -5.29 -33.03 32.39
N GLN A 710 -5.81 -32.88 31.17
CA GLN A 710 -5.18 -32.03 30.15
C GLN A 710 -5.41 -30.54 30.45
N GLY A 711 -6.60 -30.18 30.97
CA GLY A 711 -6.89 -28.85 31.49
C GLY A 711 -5.98 -28.46 32.65
N ASP A 712 -5.76 -29.36 33.61
CA ASP A 712 -4.89 -29.12 34.77
C ASP A 712 -3.42 -28.99 34.40
N GLN A 713 -2.94 -29.80 33.46
CA GLN A 713 -1.60 -29.62 32.89
C GLN A 713 -1.46 -28.24 32.24
N THR A 714 -2.44 -27.86 31.40
CA THR A 714 -2.48 -26.55 30.72
C THR A 714 -2.49 -25.38 31.72
N PHE A 715 -3.27 -25.47 32.81
CA PHE A 715 -3.31 -24.44 33.84
C PHE A 715 -2.09 -24.45 34.78
N SER A 716 -1.42 -25.59 34.97
CA SER A 716 -0.18 -25.68 35.75
C SER A 716 1.00 -25.02 35.03
N TYR A 717 1.18 -25.30 33.73
CA TYR A 717 2.22 -24.65 32.91
C TYR A 717 1.96 -23.15 32.72
N LYS A 718 0.70 -22.75 32.64
CA LYS A 718 0.29 -21.34 32.66
C LYS A 718 0.75 -20.59 33.92
N LEU A 719 0.78 -21.23 35.10
CA LEU A 719 1.35 -20.60 36.30
C LEU A 719 2.86 -20.40 36.20
N TYR A 720 3.59 -21.31 35.56
CA TYR A 720 5.01 -21.15 35.27
C TYR A 720 5.26 -19.97 34.31
N ASP A 721 4.49 -19.84 33.23
CA ASP A 721 4.63 -18.71 32.29
C ASP A 721 4.21 -17.36 32.92
N ILE A 722 3.20 -17.37 33.79
CA ILE A 722 2.85 -16.20 34.63
C ILE A 722 4.02 -15.85 35.57
N PHE A 723 4.68 -16.84 36.17
CA PHE A 723 5.85 -16.64 37.02
C PHE A 723 7.04 -16.06 36.22
N SER A 724 7.38 -16.64 35.06
CA SER A 724 8.43 -16.13 34.19
C SER A 724 8.20 -14.69 33.70
N LEU A 725 6.94 -14.27 33.49
CA LEU A 725 6.57 -12.88 33.17
C LEU A 725 6.70 -11.90 34.35
N LEU A 726 6.85 -12.41 35.58
CA LEU A 726 6.76 -11.62 36.81
C LEU A 726 8.06 -11.69 37.65
N THR A 727 8.91 -12.69 37.44
CA THR A 727 10.25 -12.81 38.04
C THR A 727 11.35 -12.13 37.22
N PHE A 728 11.29 -10.81 37.05
CA PHE A 728 12.53 -10.05 36.87
C PHE A 728 12.57 -8.72 37.61
N SER A 729 13.28 -8.74 38.74
CA SER A 729 14.00 -7.60 39.28
C SER A 729 15.36 -8.14 39.74
N SER A 730 16.45 -7.49 39.32
CA SER A 730 17.79 -8.08 39.27
C SER A 730 18.33 -8.62 40.60
N LYS A 731 18.15 -9.92 40.85
CA LYS A 731 18.97 -10.76 41.74
C LYS A 731 18.67 -12.24 41.53
N THR A 732 19.71 -13.06 41.49
CA THR A 732 19.63 -14.52 41.35
C THR A 732 19.07 -15.16 42.63
N VAL A 733 17.75 -15.38 42.67
CA VAL A 733 17.14 -16.22 43.70
C VAL A 733 17.43 -17.69 43.34
N VAL A 734 18.17 -18.38 44.21
CA VAL A 734 18.54 -19.78 44.02
C VAL A 734 17.28 -20.66 44.07
N LEU A 735 17.12 -21.55 43.09
CA LEU A 735 15.93 -22.39 42.95
C LEU A 735 15.84 -23.49 44.02
N GLY A 736 15.16 -23.18 45.13
CA GLY A 736 14.63 -24.12 46.09
C GLY A 736 13.46 -23.48 46.85
N PRO A 737 12.32 -24.19 47.10
CA PRO A 737 12.16 -25.65 47.06
C PRO A 737 11.47 -26.21 45.81
N PHE A 738 11.12 -25.38 44.81
CA PHE A 738 10.28 -25.75 43.66
C PHE A 738 10.71 -27.02 42.87
N HIS A 739 11.99 -27.41 42.94
CA HIS A 739 12.49 -28.61 42.28
C HIS A 739 11.88 -29.92 42.82
N GLN A 740 11.45 -29.95 44.09
CA GLN A 740 10.86 -31.16 44.70
C GLN A 740 9.44 -31.49 44.17
N LEU A 741 8.73 -30.51 43.61
CA LEU A 741 7.38 -30.70 43.04
C LEU A 741 7.39 -31.33 41.63
N TYR A 742 8.55 -31.42 40.97
CA TYR A 742 8.67 -31.91 39.59
C TYR A 742 9.22 -33.34 39.46
N GLY A 743 9.75 -33.92 40.53
CA GLY A 743 10.49 -35.20 40.48
C GLY A 743 9.67 -36.49 40.34
N ALA A 744 8.36 -36.42 40.12
CA ALA A 744 7.44 -37.56 40.26
C ALA A 744 6.62 -37.94 39.01
N VAL A 745 6.76 -37.22 37.89
CA VAL A 745 5.84 -37.35 36.73
C VAL A 745 6.56 -37.59 35.38
N TYR A 746 7.89 -37.54 35.33
CA TYR A 746 8.68 -37.79 34.12
C TYR A 746 9.78 -38.82 34.34
N ASP A 747 9.51 -40.07 33.94
CA ASP A 747 10.53 -41.13 33.79
C ASP A 747 10.44 -41.75 32.38
N ASP A 748 10.74 -40.94 31.36
CA ASP A 748 11.16 -41.41 30.03
C ASP A 748 12.21 -40.42 29.47
N GLN A 749 13.39 -40.94 29.14
CA GLN A 749 14.64 -40.16 29.11
C GLN A 749 14.93 -39.39 27.79
N LYS A 750 13.93 -39.17 26.92
CA LYS A 750 14.17 -38.76 25.52
C LYS A 750 13.95 -37.29 25.12
N CYS A 751 13.47 -36.41 26.01
CA CYS A 751 13.15 -35.02 25.64
C CYS A 751 13.91 -33.90 26.40
N GLN A 752 14.97 -34.20 27.16
CA GLN A 752 15.62 -33.21 28.03
C GLN A 752 16.63 -32.23 27.38
N SER A 753 17.04 -32.40 26.11
CA SER A 753 18.34 -31.90 25.65
C SER A 753 18.40 -30.73 24.66
N ARG A 754 17.27 -30.13 24.20
CA ARG A 754 17.31 -29.10 23.12
C ARG A 754 16.42 -27.85 23.22
N GLY A 755 15.69 -27.61 24.31
CA GLY A 755 14.72 -26.50 24.41
C GLY A 755 15.04 -25.34 25.37
N TRP A 756 16.00 -25.49 26.27
CA TRP A 756 15.97 -24.78 27.58
C TRP A 756 17.02 -23.67 27.80
N GLN A 757 17.71 -23.19 26.76
CA GLN A 757 18.86 -22.26 26.91
C GLN A 757 18.74 -20.90 26.19
N LEU A 758 17.70 -20.67 25.38
CA LEU A 758 17.54 -19.42 24.62
C LEU A 758 16.07 -18.97 24.61
N LEU A 759 15.66 -18.22 25.65
CA LEU A 759 14.47 -17.38 25.61
C LEU A 759 14.92 -15.91 25.54
N PRO A 760 14.54 -15.14 24.50
CA PRO A 760 14.89 -13.72 24.40
C PRO A 760 14.31 -12.88 25.55
N GLU A 761 15.03 -11.82 25.91
CA GLU A 761 14.64 -10.87 26.93
C GLU A 761 13.45 -10.01 26.47
N LEU A 762 12.53 -9.68 27.39
CA LEU A 762 11.42 -8.75 27.12
C LEU A 762 11.51 -7.52 28.05
N PRO A 763 11.61 -6.30 27.52
CA PRO A 763 11.65 -5.08 28.33
C PRO A 763 10.28 -4.75 28.95
N PRO A 764 10.20 -3.86 29.96
CA PRO A 764 8.96 -3.49 30.64
C PRO A 764 7.95 -2.68 29.80
N PHE A 765 8.19 -2.51 28.50
CA PHE A 765 7.34 -1.79 27.55
C PHE A 765 7.23 -2.60 26.26
N VAL A 766 6.05 -2.62 25.64
CA VAL A 766 5.87 -3.21 24.30
C VAL A 766 6.18 -2.15 23.24
N GLU A 767 7.04 -2.49 22.28
CA GLU A 767 7.23 -1.70 21.06
C GLU A 767 6.18 -2.11 20.01
N PRO A 768 5.46 -1.16 19.38
CA PRO A 768 4.47 -1.49 18.34
C PRO A 768 5.15 -1.77 16.99
N GLU A 769 4.78 -2.89 16.35
CA GLU A 769 5.18 -3.23 14.97
C GLU A 769 4.70 -2.16 13.97
N GLY A 770 5.59 -1.24 13.57
CA GLY A 770 5.35 -0.20 12.58
C GLY A 770 5.94 1.16 12.99
N GLY A 771 7.02 1.58 12.30
CA GLY A 771 7.81 2.74 12.68
C GLY A 771 7.16 4.11 12.44
N THR A 772 6.33 4.59 13.39
CA THR A 772 6.04 6.04 13.56
C THR A 772 5.57 6.37 14.99
N VAL A 773 6.26 7.30 15.66
CA VAL A 773 5.87 7.96 16.93
C VAL A 773 5.42 7.02 18.06
N VAL A 774 6.39 6.50 18.82
CA VAL A 774 6.16 5.51 19.90
C VAL A 774 5.39 6.10 21.10
N GLN A 775 4.11 5.74 21.23
CA GLN A 775 3.44 5.69 22.54
C GLN A 775 3.72 4.33 23.21
N ARG A 776 4.54 4.33 24.27
CA ARG A 776 4.85 3.12 25.04
C ARG A 776 3.59 2.59 25.73
N THR A 777 3.09 1.44 25.30
CA THR A 777 1.87 0.86 25.87
C THR A 777 2.19 0.01 27.09
N SER A 778 1.44 0.22 28.17
CA SER A 778 1.58 -0.52 29.43
C SER A 778 1.08 -1.97 29.30
N THR A 779 1.77 -2.93 29.92
CA THR A 779 1.33 -4.35 30.00
C THR A 779 0.28 -4.60 31.09
N GLU A 780 0.04 -3.62 31.97
CA GLU A 780 -0.91 -3.71 33.10
C GLU A 780 -2.37 -3.99 32.66
N PRO A 781 -2.95 -3.34 31.62
CA PRO A 781 -4.33 -3.59 31.21
C PRO A 781 -4.56 -5.01 30.71
N PHE A 782 -3.61 -5.58 29.97
CA PHE A 782 -3.63 -6.98 29.55
C PHE A 782 -3.62 -7.90 30.77
N LEU A 783 -2.67 -7.72 31.69
CA LEU A 783 -2.55 -8.57 32.89
C LEU A 783 -3.81 -8.51 33.78
N VAL A 784 -4.44 -7.34 33.92
CA VAL A 784 -5.70 -7.19 34.66
C VAL A 784 -6.85 -7.92 33.97
N SER A 785 -6.98 -7.78 32.64
CA SER A 785 -8.01 -8.50 31.85
C SER A 785 -7.81 -10.02 31.93
N TYR A 786 -6.59 -10.48 31.73
CA TYR A 786 -6.20 -11.87 31.73
C TYR A 786 -6.37 -12.54 33.10
N ALA A 787 -5.90 -11.90 34.18
CA ALA A 787 -6.09 -12.42 35.54
C ALA A 787 -7.57 -12.46 35.93
N SER A 788 -8.38 -11.50 35.50
CA SER A 788 -9.85 -11.50 35.73
C SER A 788 -10.54 -12.64 34.97
N SER A 789 -10.09 -12.93 33.75
CA SER A 789 -10.58 -14.03 32.91
C SER A 789 -10.14 -15.41 33.45
N LEU A 790 -8.96 -15.49 34.08
CA LEU A 790 -8.52 -16.66 34.83
C LEU A 790 -9.37 -16.85 36.10
N LEU A 791 -9.52 -15.81 36.94
CA LEU A 791 -10.28 -15.88 38.19
C LEU A 791 -11.74 -16.31 37.96
N SER A 792 -12.40 -15.81 36.92
CA SER A 792 -13.77 -16.25 36.55
C SER A 792 -13.83 -17.69 36.01
N THR A 793 -12.75 -18.20 35.41
CA THR A 793 -12.62 -19.60 35.01
C THR A 793 -12.44 -20.52 36.23
N LEU A 794 -11.63 -20.11 37.21
CA LEU A 794 -11.33 -20.89 38.42
C LEU A 794 -12.53 -21.17 39.34
N LEU A 795 -13.70 -20.56 39.12
CA LEU A 795 -14.92 -20.89 39.88
C LEU A 795 -15.48 -22.28 39.51
N VAL A 796 -15.31 -22.72 38.26
CA VAL A 796 -15.86 -23.98 37.73
C VAL A 796 -14.77 -25.01 37.37
N VAL A 797 -13.57 -24.79 37.88
CA VAL A 797 -12.44 -25.72 37.79
C VAL A 797 -12.35 -26.46 39.12
N PRO A 798 -12.53 -27.79 39.17
CA PRO A 798 -12.23 -28.59 40.36
C PRO A 798 -10.76 -28.46 40.76
N ASP A 799 -10.49 -28.47 42.07
CA ASP A 799 -9.14 -28.75 42.57
C ASP A 799 -8.79 -30.25 42.42
N HIS A 800 -7.51 -30.51 42.15
CA HIS A 800 -6.99 -31.87 42.01
C HIS A 800 -6.94 -32.58 43.38
N PRO A 801 -7.48 -33.80 43.54
CA PRO A 801 -7.68 -34.43 44.86
C PRO A 801 -6.38 -34.77 45.60
N GLU A 802 -5.25 -34.88 44.89
CA GLU A 802 -3.92 -35.16 45.45
C GLU A 802 -3.14 -33.87 45.82
N HIS A 803 -3.79 -32.71 45.80
CA HIS A 803 -3.16 -31.41 46.01
C HIS A 803 -3.87 -30.59 47.11
N GLU A 804 -3.17 -29.59 47.66
CA GLU A 804 -3.80 -28.67 48.60
C GLU A 804 -4.91 -27.86 47.88
N PRO A 805 -6.12 -27.72 48.46
CA PRO A 805 -7.21 -26.99 47.82
C PRO A 805 -6.83 -25.55 47.48
N LEU A 806 -7.43 -25.06 46.39
CA LEU A 806 -7.20 -23.76 45.79
C LEU A 806 -5.76 -23.56 45.27
N ARG A 807 -5.02 -24.64 44.95
CA ARG A 807 -3.62 -24.60 44.48
C ARG A 807 -3.40 -23.56 43.37
N LEU A 808 -4.29 -23.51 42.38
CA LEU A 808 -4.17 -22.59 41.24
C LEU A 808 -4.38 -21.13 41.64
N LEU A 809 -5.32 -20.87 42.56
CA LEU A 809 -5.59 -19.53 43.10
C LEU A 809 -4.48 -19.07 44.05
N ARG A 810 -3.98 -19.96 44.91
CA ARG A 810 -2.82 -19.71 45.79
C ARG A 810 -1.58 -19.33 44.98
N GLY A 811 -1.27 -20.08 43.92
CA GLY A 811 -0.18 -19.77 43.00
C GLY A 811 -0.36 -18.38 42.36
N LEU A 812 -1.54 -18.09 41.80
CA LEU A 812 -1.83 -16.77 41.24
C LEU A 812 -1.64 -15.63 42.25
N LEU A 813 -2.16 -15.79 43.48
CA LEU A 813 -2.05 -14.79 44.55
C LEU A 813 -0.61 -14.59 45.04
N GLN A 814 0.17 -15.67 45.16
CA GLN A 814 1.59 -15.61 45.52
C GLN A 814 2.39 -14.82 44.48
N VAL A 815 2.24 -15.15 43.19
CA VAL A 815 3.02 -14.48 42.13
C VAL A 815 2.58 -13.02 41.93
N LEU A 816 1.31 -12.69 42.20
CA LEU A 816 0.84 -11.29 42.29
C LEU A 816 1.40 -10.55 43.52
N HIS A 817 1.69 -11.26 44.62
CA HIS A 817 2.28 -10.69 45.82
C HIS A 817 3.78 -10.36 45.64
N GLU A 818 4.53 -11.31 45.07
CA GLU A 818 5.99 -11.26 44.87
C GLU A 818 6.44 -10.18 43.86
N ARG A 819 5.58 -9.79 42.90
CA ARG A 819 5.94 -8.75 41.91
C ARG A 819 6.23 -7.40 42.57
N PRO A 820 7.39 -6.76 42.34
CA PRO A 820 7.74 -5.47 42.96
C PRO A 820 6.80 -4.34 42.54
N ALA A 821 6.59 -3.38 43.44
CA ALA A 821 5.64 -2.27 43.26
C ALA A 821 5.97 -1.36 42.06
N SER A 822 7.25 -1.25 41.68
CA SER A 822 7.72 -0.45 40.55
C SER A 822 7.11 -0.89 39.21
N THR A 823 6.77 -2.17 39.02
CA THR A 823 6.25 -2.70 37.75
C THR A 823 4.76 -2.42 37.52
N TRP A 824 4.06 -1.80 38.48
CA TRP A 824 2.65 -1.37 38.34
C TRP A 824 2.51 0.14 38.07
N THR A 825 3.62 0.86 37.89
CA THR A 825 3.62 2.34 37.88
C THR A 825 3.06 2.97 36.60
N SER A 826 3.10 2.26 35.46
CA SER A 826 2.85 2.82 34.13
C SER A 826 1.40 3.27 33.87
N SER A 827 0.41 2.81 34.64
CA SER A 827 -1.00 3.16 34.46
C SER A 827 -1.70 3.59 35.77
N GLY A 828 -0.92 4.02 36.77
CA GLY A 828 -1.44 4.61 38.01
C GLY A 828 -1.41 3.72 39.26
N GLY A 829 -0.93 2.47 39.16
CA GLY A 829 -0.65 1.59 40.31
C GLY A 829 -1.78 0.64 40.72
N ASP A 830 -3.01 0.88 40.28
CA ASP A 830 -4.19 0.23 40.86
C ASP A 830 -4.54 -1.14 40.24
N GLY A 831 -3.86 -1.60 39.19
CA GLY A 831 -4.11 -2.91 38.57
C GLY A 831 -3.94 -4.09 39.53
N ARG A 832 -2.91 -4.06 40.39
CA ARG A 832 -2.70 -5.07 41.46
C ARG A 832 -3.90 -5.12 42.41
N ALA A 833 -4.36 -3.96 42.87
CA ALA A 833 -5.53 -3.84 43.73
C ALA A 833 -6.80 -4.32 43.02
N ARG A 834 -6.96 -4.02 41.72
CA ARG A 834 -8.12 -4.45 40.93
C ARG A 834 -8.20 -5.97 40.75
N ILE A 835 -7.06 -6.64 40.56
CA ILE A 835 -7.01 -8.11 40.52
C ILE A 835 -7.33 -8.70 41.90
N PHE A 836 -6.83 -8.12 43.00
CA PHE A 836 -7.19 -8.56 44.35
C PHE A 836 -8.68 -8.34 44.67
N LEU A 837 -9.31 -7.25 44.22
CA LEU A 837 -10.77 -7.07 44.33
C LEU A 837 -11.54 -8.17 43.57
N ASN A 838 -11.06 -8.57 42.40
CA ASN A 838 -11.66 -9.67 41.64
C ASN A 838 -11.39 -11.04 42.29
N ALA A 839 -10.26 -11.21 42.97
CA ALA A 839 -9.98 -12.40 43.77
C ALA A 839 -10.90 -12.49 45.01
N LEU A 840 -11.24 -11.38 45.67
CA LEU A 840 -12.28 -11.37 46.71
C LEU A 840 -13.64 -11.80 46.18
N ASN A 841 -14.03 -11.34 44.98
CA ASN A 841 -15.28 -11.77 44.34
C ASN A 841 -15.28 -13.30 44.09
N LEU A 842 -14.16 -13.87 43.64
CA LEU A 842 -14.01 -15.32 43.48
C LEU A 842 -14.07 -16.05 44.82
N LEU A 843 -13.33 -15.60 45.85
CA LEU A 843 -13.31 -16.24 47.18
C LEU A 843 -14.70 -16.22 47.85
N VAL A 844 -15.47 -15.15 47.67
CA VAL A 844 -16.88 -15.06 48.11
C VAL A 844 -17.77 -16.04 47.34
N ALA A 845 -17.52 -16.28 46.05
CA ALA A 845 -18.26 -17.25 45.24
C ALA A 845 -17.88 -18.70 45.61
N LEU A 846 -16.60 -18.98 45.86
CA LEU A 846 -16.10 -20.31 46.27
C LEU A 846 -16.61 -20.73 47.66
N GLY A 847 -16.95 -19.78 48.54
CA GLY A 847 -17.52 -20.06 49.87
C GLY A 847 -19.01 -20.44 49.87
N GLN A 848 -19.67 -20.41 48.71
CA GLN A 848 -21.08 -20.75 48.57
C GLN A 848 -21.29 -22.27 48.56
N GLU A 849 -22.43 -22.71 49.07
CA GLU A 849 -22.78 -24.14 49.11
C GLU A 849 -23.20 -24.67 47.74
N HIS A 850 -23.69 -23.78 46.87
CA HIS A 850 -23.94 -24.03 45.45
C HIS A 850 -23.52 -22.81 44.62
N TYR A 851 -22.78 -23.03 43.53
CA TYR A 851 -22.35 -21.97 42.62
C TYR A 851 -23.48 -21.52 41.67
N LEU A 852 -23.34 -20.31 41.12
CA LEU A 852 -24.36 -19.70 40.25
C LEU A 852 -24.47 -20.37 38.87
N TYR A 853 -23.39 -21.02 38.42
CA TYR A 853 -23.32 -21.77 37.16
C TYR A 853 -22.28 -22.89 37.28
N HIS A 854 -22.46 -23.93 36.47
CA HIS A 854 -21.63 -25.15 36.44
C HIS A 854 -21.30 -25.52 34.99
N LEU A 855 -20.32 -26.41 34.81
CA LEU A 855 -20.03 -27.03 33.51
C LEU A 855 -20.68 -28.42 33.44
N ASP A 856 -21.33 -28.75 32.32
CA ASP A 856 -21.99 -30.05 32.11
C ASP A 856 -20.99 -31.22 32.27
N LYS A 857 -21.24 -32.05 33.30
CA LYS A 857 -20.43 -33.21 33.72
C LYS A 857 -19.00 -32.86 34.15
N VAL A 858 -18.82 -31.71 34.79
CA VAL A 858 -17.60 -31.39 35.55
C VAL A 858 -18.03 -30.95 36.95
N ASP A 859 -17.75 -31.81 37.93
CA ASP A 859 -17.95 -31.47 39.33
C ASP A 859 -17.08 -30.25 39.68
N SER A 860 -17.71 -29.19 40.19
CA SER A 860 -17.05 -27.96 40.60
C SER A 860 -16.76 -27.99 42.11
N ASN A 861 -15.98 -27.03 42.61
CA ASN A 861 -15.54 -27.05 44.01
C ASN A 861 -16.69 -26.99 45.06
N ASP A 862 -17.91 -26.62 44.69
CA ASP A 862 -19.10 -26.75 45.55
C ASP A 862 -19.64 -28.20 45.62
N ALA A 863 -19.52 -28.98 44.54
CA ALA A 863 -19.81 -30.41 44.57
C ALA A 863 -18.73 -31.20 45.37
N LEU A 864 -17.48 -30.74 45.35
CA LEU A 864 -16.35 -31.39 46.03
C LEU A 864 -16.22 -31.00 47.52
N TYR A 865 -16.45 -29.74 47.86
CA TYR A 865 -16.20 -29.19 49.21
C TYR A 865 -17.39 -28.39 49.79
N GLY A 866 -18.58 -28.48 49.17
CA GLY A 866 -19.78 -27.74 49.57
C GLY A 866 -20.12 -27.92 51.05
N GLY A 867 -19.94 -26.85 51.82
CA GLY A 867 -20.22 -26.82 53.26
C GLY A 867 -19.09 -27.30 54.18
N ASP A 868 -17.97 -27.83 53.66
CA ASP A 868 -16.87 -28.33 54.50
C ASP A 868 -16.24 -27.19 55.35
N PRO A 869 -16.24 -27.30 56.70
CA PRO A 869 -15.63 -26.30 57.57
C PRO A 869 -14.11 -26.18 57.35
N LYS A 870 -13.39 -27.21 56.88
CA LYS A 870 -11.95 -27.12 56.60
C LYS A 870 -11.67 -26.28 55.35
N PHE A 871 -12.36 -26.56 54.25
CA PHE A 871 -12.29 -25.74 53.03
C PHE A 871 -12.70 -24.29 53.30
N ARG A 872 -13.79 -24.08 54.06
CA ARG A 872 -14.21 -22.74 54.53
C ARG A 872 -13.12 -22.02 55.34
N ALA A 873 -12.41 -22.71 56.24
CA ALA A 873 -11.31 -22.13 56.99
C ALA A 873 -10.11 -21.71 56.09
N GLN A 874 -9.81 -22.46 55.02
CA GLN A 874 -8.80 -22.06 54.04
C GLN A 874 -9.24 -20.82 53.24
N LEU A 875 -10.52 -20.75 52.85
CA LEU A 875 -11.11 -19.56 52.25
C LEU A 875 -11.05 -18.35 53.20
N GLU A 876 -11.31 -18.51 54.51
CA GLU A 876 -11.17 -17.44 55.50
C GLU A 876 -9.73 -16.88 55.56
N GLN A 877 -8.73 -17.77 55.49
CA GLN A 877 -7.31 -17.41 55.49
C GLN A 877 -6.91 -16.62 54.23
N LEU A 878 -7.33 -17.08 53.05
CA LEU A 878 -7.08 -16.37 51.79
C LEU A 878 -7.82 -15.03 51.72
N CYS A 879 -9.07 -14.96 52.18
CA CYS A 879 -9.82 -13.70 52.30
C CYS A 879 -9.07 -12.70 53.19
N THR A 880 -8.60 -13.14 54.36
CA THR A 880 -7.83 -12.28 55.28
C THR A 880 -6.56 -11.76 54.60
N SER A 881 -5.79 -12.64 53.94
CA SER A 881 -4.56 -12.26 53.22
C SER A 881 -4.81 -11.23 52.10
N VAL A 882 -5.82 -11.45 51.26
CA VAL A 882 -6.17 -10.53 50.16
C VAL A 882 -6.71 -9.20 50.68
N LEU A 883 -7.47 -9.20 51.79
CA LEU A 883 -7.90 -7.97 52.47
C LEU A 883 -6.70 -7.19 53.01
N ASP A 884 -5.73 -7.83 53.67
CA ASP A 884 -4.51 -7.15 54.16
C ASP A 884 -3.68 -6.55 53.03
N GLN A 885 -3.59 -7.20 51.85
CA GLN A 885 -2.96 -6.62 50.66
C GLN A 885 -3.68 -5.34 50.19
N LEU A 886 -5.02 -5.35 50.13
CA LEU A 886 -5.82 -4.21 49.70
C LEU A 886 -5.78 -3.06 50.70
N LEU A 887 -5.78 -3.36 52.00
CA LEU A 887 -5.65 -2.37 53.07
C LEU A 887 -4.23 -1.78 53.14
N SER A 888 -3.19 -2.55 52.78
CA SER A 888 -1.83 -2.05 52.62
C SER A 888 -1.72 -1.06 51.45
N HIS A 889 -2.27 -1.40 50.27
CA HIS A 889 -2.31 -0.49 49.12
C HIS A 889 -3.12 0.79 49.40
N LEU A 890 -4.25 0.67 50.11
CA LEU A 890 -5.04 1.83 50.57
C LEU A 890 -4.29 2.75 51.52
N ARG A 891 -3.36 2.24 52.34
CA ARG A 891 -2.46 3.09 53.17
C ARG A 891 -1.42 3.79 52.30
N ALA A 892 -0.75 3.06 51.42
CA ALA A 892 0.26 3.60 50.51
C ALA A 892 -0.30 4.70 49.59
N LEU A 893 -1.54 4.58 49.10
CA LEU A 893 -2.22 5.63 48.34
C LEU A 893 -2.51 6.89 49.19
N GLY A 894 -2.71 6.74 50.50
CA GLY A 894 -2.87 7.87 51.42
C GLY A 894 -1.55 8.56 51.74
N GLU A 895 -0.52 7.78 52.03
CA GLU A 895 0.85 8.25 52.33
C GLU A 895 1.50 8.95 51.12
N SER A 896 1.18 8.52 49.90
CA SER A 896 1.59 9.17 48.63
C SER A 896 0.67 10.32 48.19
N GLY A 897 -0.34 10.70 48.99
CA GLY A 897 -1.26 11.80 48.69
C GLY A 897 -2.20 11.56 47.50
N HIS A 898 -2.33 10.32 47.01
CA HIS A 898 -3.20 9.92 45.91
C HIS A 898 -4.67 9.76 46.34
N VAL A 899 -5.18 10.80 47.00
CA VAL A 899 -6.50 10.90 47.66
C VAL A 899 -7.66 10.40 46.78
N GLU A 900 -7.72 10.82 45.52
CA GLU A 900 -8.85 10.44 44.65
C GLU A 900 -8.86 8.93 44.34
N ARG A 901 -7.68 8.33 44.08
CA ARG A 901 -7.53 6.89 43.86
C ARG A 901 -7.82 6.11 45.15
N GLN A 902 -7.32 6.60 46.29
CA GLN A 902 -7.61 6.04 47.61
C GLN A 902 -9.12 6.00 47.87
N ALA A 903 -9.83 7.08 47.57
CA ALA A 903 -11.27 7.18 47.75
C ALA A 903 -12.04 6.22 46.81
N ARG A 904 -11.68 6.17 45.52
CA ARG A 904 -12.28 5.23 44.55
C ARG A 904 -12.08 3.78 45.00
N LEU A 905 -10.87 3.40 45.40
CA LEU A 905 -10.55 2.05 45.86
C LEU A 905 -11.25 1.69 47.19
N ALA A 906 -11.38 2.64 48.11
CA ALA A 906 -12.11 2.44 49.36
C ALA A 906 -13.61 2.19 49.12
N LEU A 907 -14.22 2.93 48.20
CA LEU A 907 -15.61 2.71 47.80
C LEU A 907 -15.80 1.40 47.02
N GLU A 908 -14.87 1.02 46.13
CA GLU A 908 -14.90 -0.29 45.48
C GLU A 908 -14.82 -1.41 46.52
N LEU A 909 -13.82 -1.41 47.42
CA LEU A 909 -13.67 -2.45 48.46
C LEU A 909 -14.92 -2.55 49.34
N LEU A 910 -15.49 -1.41 49.75
CA LEU A 910 -16.74 -1.37 50.51
C LEU A 910 -17.89 -2.07 49.78
N GLN A 911 -18.07 -1.86 48.48
CA GLN A 911 -19.11 -2.54 47.70
C GLN A 911 -18.97 -4.08 47.77
N ARG A 912 -17.74 -4.61 47.65
CA ARG A 912 -17.50 -6.07 47.67
C ARG A 912 -17.78 -6.64 49.07
N LEU A 913 -17.36 -5.95 50.13
CA LEU A 913 -17.69 -6.31 51.52
C LEU A 913 -19.21 -6.30 51.79
N VAL A 914 -19.91 -5.25 51.35
CA VAL A 914 -21.36 -5.11 51.53
C VAL A 914 -22.15 -6.16 50.73
N ILE A 915 -21.60 -6.70 49.64
CA ILE A 915 -22.18 -7.80 48.87
C ILE A 915 -21.91 -9.16 49.56
N GLY A 916 -20.64 -9.48 49.87
CA GLY A 916 -20.21 -10.84 50.17
C GLY A 916 -19.89 -11.19 51.63
N ALA A 917 -19.57 -10.21 52.48
CA ALA A 917 -19.02 -10.48 53.82
C ALA A 917 -20.11 -10.61 54.90
N ASN A 918 -19.85 -11.41 55.95
CA ASN A 918 -20.74 -11.46 57.11
C ASN A 918 -20.60 -10.22 58.00
N LEU A 919 -21.45 -9.21 57.79
CA LEU A 919 -21.47 -7.96 58.55
C LEU A 919 -21.95 -8.12 60.02
N GLU A 920 -22.37 -9.31 60.46
CA GLU A 920 -22.66 -9.58 61.88
C GLU A 920 -21.35 -9.67 62.70
N ARG A 921 -20.24 -10.09 62.08
CA ARG A 921 -18.90 -10.02 62.69
C ARG A 921 -18.48 -8.55 62.81
N ARG A 922 -18.53 -8.00 64.03
CA ARG A 922 -18.20 -6.58 64.36
C ARG A 922 -16.98 -5.99 63.63
N PRO A 923 -15.84 -6.69 63.44
CA PRO A 923 -14.69 -6.14 62.70
C PRO A 923 -15.01 -5.75 61.25
N LEU A 924 -15.81 -6.55 60.54
CA LEU A 924 -16.26 -6.26 59.16
C LEU A 924 -17.21 -5.07 59.12
N PHE A 925 -18.11 -4.97 60.10
CA PHE A 925 -18.99 -3.82 60.24
C PHE A 925 -18.18 -2.53 60.48
N SER A 926 -17.20 -2.54 61.40
CA SER A 926 -16.35 -1.37 61.63
C SER A 926 -15.51 -1.02 60.40
N LEU A 927 -14.97 -2.01 59.69
CA LEU A 927 -14.21 -1.78 58.46
C LEU A 927 -15.09 -1.14 57.37
N ALA A 928 -16.33 -1.59 57.20
CA ALA A 928 -17.27 -1.01 56.24
C ALA A 928 -17.56 0.48 56.54
N VAL A 929 -17.78 0.83 57.81
CA VAL A 929 -17.96 2.23 58.23
C VAL A 929 -16.68 3.05 58.00
N SER A 930 -15.50 2.50 58.34
CA SER A 930 -14.21 3.17 58.12
C SER A 930 -13.91 3.41 56.63
N LEU A 931 -14.24 2.47 55.75
CA LEU A 931 -14.03 2.61 54.30
C LEU A 931 -14.97 3.67 53.69
N TRP A 932 -16.22 3.75 54.15
CA TRP A 932 -17.13 4.84 53.73
C TRP A 932 -16.61 6.21 54.19
N GLY A 933 -16.13 6.31 55.42
CA GLY A 933 -15.49 7.51 55.94
C GLY A 933 -14.25 7.90 55.14
N LEU A 934 -13.39 6.94 54.81
CA LEU A 934 -12.20 7.17 53.99
C LEU A 934 -12.54 7.64 52.57
N ALA A 935 -13.56 7.03 51.94
CA ALA A 935 -14.03 7.40 50.61
C ALA A 935 -14.56 8.85 50.53
N HIS A 936 -15.19 9.34 51.59
CA HIS A 936 -15.79 10.69 51.60
C HIS A 936 -14.92 11.76 52.27
N ARG A 937 -13.85 11.40 52.99
CA ARG A 937 -13.03 12.29 53.84
C ARG A 937 -12.59 13.59 53.17
N ASN A 938 -12.29 13.53 51.86
CA ASN A 938 -11.71 14.62 51.09
C ASN A 938 -12.57 15.00 49.86
N ALA A 939 -13.87 14.69 49.87
CA ALA A 939 -14.85 15.00 48.81
C ALA A 939 -14.50 14.56 47.36
N ALA A 940 -13.51 13.68 47.19
CA ALA A 940 -12.90 13.35 45.89
C ALA A 940 -13.65 12.29 45.06
N LEU A 941 -14.99 12.23 45.14
CA LEU A 941 -15.81 11.21 44.46
C LEU A 941 -17.13 11.77 43.91
N ASP A 942 -17.53 11.25 42.74
CA ASP A 942 -18.90 11.42 42.24
C ASP A 942 -19.91 10.72 43.18
N HIS A 943 -20.75 11.52 43.82
CA HIS A 943 -21.82 11.07 44.72
C HIS A 943 -22.71 9.99 44.09
N ARG A 944 -22.86 9.90 42.76
CA ARG A 944 -23.68 8.86 42.09
C ARG A 944 -23.25 7.44 42.47
N ALA A 945 -21.96 7.18 42.67
CA ALA A 945 -21.47 5.86 43.07
C ALA A 945 -21.83 5.55 44.54
N SER A 946 -21.72 6.55 45.42
CA SER A 946 -22.09 6.46 46.84
C SER A 946 -23.60 6.32 47.05
N VAL A 947 -24.42 7.05 46.27
CA VAL A 947 -25.88 6.92 46.25
C VAL A 947 -26.29 5.49 45.94
N ARG A 948 -25.81 4.90 44.84
CA ARG A 948 -26.13 3.50 44.47
C ARG A 948 -25.71 2.50 45.55
N CYS A 949 -24.57 2.72 46.19
CA CYS A 949 -24.08 1.89 47.29
C CYS A 949 -25.03 1.97 48.52
N LEU A 950 -25.44 3.19 48.90
CA LEU A 950 -26.39 3.41 49.99
C LEU A 950 -27.79 2.87 49.68
N GLU A 951 -28.27 3.02 48.45
CA GLU A 951 -29.52 2.43 47.96
C GLU A 951 -29.49 0.90 48.04
N PHE A 952 -28.38 0.26 47.65
CA PHE A 952 -28.20 -1.18 47.79
C PHE A 952 -28.25 -1.63 49.25
N VAL A 953 -27.57 -0.91 50.16
CA VAL A 953 -27.62 -1.19 51.61
C VAL A 953 -29.04 -1.02 52.16
N LYS A 954 -29.75 0.07 51.81
CA LYS A 954 -31.15 0.30 52.21
C LYS A 954 -32.10 -0.76 51.66
N LYS A 955 -31.94 -1.18 50.40
CA LYS A 955 -32.72 -2.26 49.77
C LYS A 955 -32.44 -3.63 50.40
N ARG A 956 -31.22 -3.86 50.88
CA ARG A 956 -30.86 -5.09 51.62
C ARG A 956 -31.33 -5.07 53.07
N ALA A 957 -31.38 -3.89 53.70
CA ALA A 957 -31.98 -3.69 55.03
C ALA A 957 -33.50 -3.91 55.02
N SER A 958 -34.22 -3.38 54.02
CA SER A 958 -35.67 -3.56 53.91
C SER A 958 -36.05 -5.01 53.59
N ARG A 959 -35.28 -5.71 52.74
CA ARG A 959 -35.37 -7.17 52.56
C ARG A 959 -35.17 -7.96 53.87
N ALA A 960 -34.46 -7.42 54.86
CA ALA A 960 -34.27 -7.99 56.20
C ALA A 960 -35.25 -7.40 57.25
N GLY A 961 -36.37 -6.81 56.84
CA GLY A 961 -37.37 -6.24 57.75
C GLY A 961 -36.89 -5.01 58.53
N ASN A 962 -35.91 -4.27 57.98
CA ASN A 962 -35.22 -3.13 58.62
C ASN A 962 -34.55 -3.47 59.96
N LYS A 963 -34.08 -4.71 60.13
CA LYS A 963 -33.35 -5.19 61.31
C LYS A 963 -31.98 -5.78 60.91
N GLY A 964 -31.10 -5.94 61.91
CA GLY A 964 -29.75 -6.49 61.72
C GLY A 964 -28.75 -5.50 61.09
N PRO A 965 -27.52 -5.96 60.77
CA PRO A 965 -26.38 -5.08 60.50
C PRO A 965 -26.55 -4.19 59.27
N TYR A 966 -27.34 -4.60 58.26
CA TYR A 966 -27.59 -3.75 57.09
C TYR A 966 -28.45 -2.52 57.43
N ALA A 967 -29.34 -2.60 58.42
CA ALA A 967 -30.12 -1.45 58.89
C ALA A 967 -29.25 -0.48 59.71
N GLU A 968 -28.41 -1.01 60.63
CA GLU A 968 -27.43 -0.20 61.36
C GLU A 968 -26.42 0.48 60.43
N LEU A 969 -25.99 -0.22 59.38
CA LEU A 969 -25.09 0.33 58.37
C LEU A 969 -25.80 1.43 57.54
N ALA A 970 -27.05 1.23 57.13
CA ALA A 970 -27.84 2.23 56.40
C ALA A 970 -27.99 3.57 57.14
N ILE A 971 -27.97 3.56 58.48
CA ILE A 971 -28.03 4.75 59.34
C ILE A 971 -26.67 5.46 59.44
N LYS A 972 -25.57 4.70 59.42
CA LYS A 972 -24.18 5.22 59.55
C LYS A 972 -23.58 5.67 58.21
N LEU A 973 -24.02 5.11 57.08
CA LEU A 973 -23.60 5.51 55.74
C LEU A 973 -24.34 6.79 55.28
N GLN A 974 -23.98 7.93 55.87
CA GLN A 974 -24.50 9.23 55.46
C GLN A 974 -23.65 9.80 54.32
N ILE A 975 -24.29 10.30 53.27
CA ILE A 975 -23.62 11.02 52.17
C ILE A 975 -23.46 12.47 52.64
N PRO A 976 -22.25 13.05 52.64
CA PRO A 976 -22.08 14.47 52.96
C PRO A 976 -22.85 15.33 51.95
N SER A 977 -23.36 16.48 52.42
CA SER A 977 -23.82 17.53 51.51
C SER A 977 -22.67 17.95 50.60
N PRO A 978 -22.92 18.25 49.30
CA PRO A 978 -21.94 19.00 48.52
C PRO A 978 -21.65 20.35 49.20
N VAL A 979 -20.43 20.84 48.94
CA VAL A 979 -19.89 22.15 49.32
C VAL A 979 -19.51 22.87 48.04
#